data_AF-A0A837IM80-F1
#
_entry.id   AF-A0A837IM80-F1
#
_cell.length_a   1.000
_cell.length_b   1.000
_cell.length_c   1.000
_cell.angle_alpha   90.00
_cell.angle_beta   90.00
_cell.angle_gamma   90.00
#
_symmetry.space_group_name_H-M   'P 1'
#
loop_
_entity.id
_entity.type
_entity.pdbx_description
1 polymer ?
#
loop_
_entity_poly.entity_id
_entity_poly.type
_entity_poly.pdbx_seq_one_letter_code
_entity_poly.pdbx_strand_id
1 'polypeptide(L)'
;MDEPRKQPPPPNIPSEPTTKADESSLQRPEPPSQNIPQPVPPPPAGGPPPQIRKEAQPFGPEQKRTFLNRGEVRGMQKDMAQVREGEAKKERERIVSLKTQQEAQREHEAIEKIRASAIATKRQEETQRKQELEHIRNSILPPGEEQRVRNLPTPPSPGKKFFVRLLILIFFGFIALNLVLFAAWVFFFRDQAAPFQLSEIPFISQFFSQREIPTPPAPPEPLPPPPPEEPESPPPAGGPPSAITIEDALRPAHTATLQFDESGDLATLLEQFLQAEQRPAFTKILFRQKESNEFIESASAFFNLFGVTPPENLAPHFSQDTFFFLYSYERGNRFGMIMKTPSPQEARAALEQWESQVEQDLTPVMSFWDQKGSAYTTAWRSRDRHGVEIRFQTFSLSDYGIVYALVDNYVIFASSFEATADAIEALLSALESSDANTFKPPPPLSLQQALGQVLMIGFPDATLTQELKDTIKRLQPGGVLLLSRNIQDPEQLRQLTADLQHLSLEYSSLPLFIAVDQEGGAISRIDFGKEKTAQATIQDAEHAYQVGRLRAEELRSLGVNLNLSPVLDSTEPQDFLFGRTFQAGSLQTAQLAKAFLQGQKEYGILSTAKHFPGYGGIAFNPERTLAAVQDFPDISPFVFTLSAEPEFLLLSNVIYASLDPTRPFSFSPKGISLVRTDLNFQGIILTDDLTQPSLLNNYDLQTLAASPLMAGANMLMFSSEEYATKAHEALTQLASQDSSLRKNVEESAARILQLKKEFFFVGEFPASPEHLSQK
;
A
#
# COMPACT_ATOMS: atom_id res chain seq x y z
N MET A 1 23.92 -40.91 -47.19
CA MET A 1 22.68 -40.97 -47.98
C MET A 1 21.63 -40.18 -47.18
N ASP A 2 21.55 -38.85 -47.25
CA ASP A 2 21.82 -37.90 -48.35
C ASP A 2 20.88 -38.03 -49.54
N GLU A 3 19.85 -37.18 -49.58
CA GLU A 3 19.39 -36.39 -50.74
C GLU A 3 18.63 -35.14 -50.23
N PRO A 4 18.53 -34.02 -51.00
CA PRO A 4 18.46 -32.69 -50.39
C PRO A 4 17.30 -31.75 -50.82
N ARG A 5 17.16 -30.68 -50.01
CA ARG A 5 16.46 -29.38 -50.21
C ARG A 5 15.85 -29.05 -51.59
N LYS A 6 14.67 -28.41 -51.55
CA LYS A 6 14.30 -27.31 -52.47
C LYS A 6 13.65 -26.14 -51.72
N GLN A 7 13.87 -24.91 -52.18
CA GLN A 7 13.28 -23.66 -51.69
C GLN A 7 12.23 -23.13 -52.69
N PRO A 8 11.21 -22.35 -52.24
CA PRO A 8 10.35 -21.56 -53.13
C PRO A 8 11.01 -20.20 -53.49
N PRO A 9 10.63 -19.56 -54.62
CA PRO A 9 11.19 -18.29 -55.09
C PRO A 9 10.43 -17.02 -54.61
N PRO A 10 11.05 -15.82 -54.71
CA PRO A 10 10.46 -14.51 -54.41
C PRO A 10 9.54 -13.96 -55.56
N PRO A 11 8.84 -12.81 -55.39
CA PRO A 11 7.53 -12.57 -55.99
C PRO A 11 7.53 -11.86 -57.36
N ASN A 12 6.34 -11.81 -57.98
CA ASN A 12 6.08 -11.22 -59.30
C ASN A 12 5.08 -10.04 -59.21
N ILE A 13 5.27 -9.02 -60.05
CA ILE A 13 4.46 -7.79 -60.11
C ILE A 13 3.42 -7.88 -61.25
N PRO A 14 2.17 -7.42 -61.05
CA PRO A 14 1.26 -7.03 -62.12
C PRO A 14 1.17 -5.50 -62.28
N SER A 15 1.06 -5.03 -63.53
CA SER A 15 1.05 -3.60 -63.90
C SER A 15 -0.36 -3.00 -64.05
N GLU A 16 -0.42 -1.68 -64.31
CA GLU A 16 -1.62 -0.88 -64.58
C GLU A 16 -2.55 -1.40 -65.70
N PRO A 17 -3.75 -0.81 -65.81
CA PRO A 17 -4.02 -0.08 -67.06
C PRO A 17 -4.42 1.40 -66.91
N THR A 18 -3.80 2.23 -67.75
CA THR A 18 -4.23 3.57 -68.20
C THR A 18 -5.58 3.53 -68.94
N THR A 19 -6.38 4.58 -69.21
CA THR A 19 -6.57 6.01 -68.80
C THR A 19 -8.05 6.36 -69.18
N LYS A 20 -8.67 7.55 -69.19
CA LYS A 20 -8.38 9.03 -69.10
C LYS A 20 -9.75 9.70 -68.70
N ALA A 21 -10.00 10.99 -68.50
CA ALA A 21 -9.32 12.31 -68.55
C ALA A 21 -10.05 13.25 -67.53
N ASP A 22 -10.01 14.60 -67.51
CA ASP A 22 -9.35 15.64 -68.32
C ASP A 22 -9.07 16.91 -67.46
N GLU A 23 -8.43 17.92 -68.08
CA GLU A 23 -7.91 19.21 -67.56
C GLU A 23 -8.56 19.93 -66.34
N SER A 24 -7.71 20.39 -65.40
CA SER A 24 -7.50 21.83 -65.10
C SER A 24 -6.33 22.04 -64.10
N SER A 25 -5.85 23.28 -63.92
CA SER A 25 -4.48 23.54 -63.41
C SER A 25 -4.34 24.51 -62.22
N LEU A 26 -3.50 24.11 -61.25
CA LEU A 26 -2.55 24.92 -60.45
C LEU A 26 -2.99 26.26 -59.83
N GLN A 27 -2.96 26.34 -58.48
CA GLN A 27 -2.10 27.29 -57.73
C GLN A 27 -1.99 26.93 -56.23
N ARG A 28 -1.06 27.58 -55.49
CA ARG A 28 -0.73 27.30 -54.08
C ARG A 28 -1.40 28.29 -53.11
N PRO A 29 -1.67 27.90 -51.85
CA PRO A 29 -2.07 28.84 -50.79
C PRO A 29 -0.87 29.48 -50.06
N GLU A 30 -1.08 30.69 -49.53
CA GLU A 30 -0.22 31.39 -48.55
C GLU A 30 -0.98 31.63 -47.22
N PRO A 31 -0.30 31.96 -46.10
CA PRO A 31 -0.90 31.97 -44.76
C PRO A 31 -1.76 33.22 -44.45
N PRO A 32 -2.68 33.15 -43.47
CA PRO A 32 -3.65 34.22 -43.17
C PRO A 32 -3.08 35.38 -42.36
N SER A 33 -3.69 36.57 -42.55
CA SER A 33 -3.30 37.84 -41.90
C SER A 33 -3.86 38.03 -40.49
N GLN A 34 -3.13 38.83 -39.70
CA GLN A 34 -3.58 39.40 -38.42
C GLN A 34 -4.66 40.48 -38.61
N ASN A 35 -5.36 40.83 -37.53
CA ASN A 35 -6.36 41.90 -37.48
C ASN A 35 -6.10 42.84 -36.27
N ILE A 36 -6.42 44.13 -36.39
CA ILE A 36 -5.87 45.22 -35.55
C ILE A 36 -6.95 45.96 -34.73
N PRO A 37 -6.65 46.39 -33.48
CA PRO A 37 -7.36 47.49 -32.85
C PRO A 37 -6.44 48.63 -32.33
N GLN A 38 -6.52 49.80 -33.00
CA GLN A 38 -6.34 51.21 -32.54
C GLN A 38 -5.06 51.65 -31.74
N PRO A 39 -4.55 52.89 -31.94
CA PRO A 39 -3.30 53.38 -31.33
C PRO A 39 -3.47 54.23 -30.05
N VAL A 40 -2.38 54.38 -29.29
CA VAL A 40 -2.23 55.23 -28.09
C VAL A 40 -1.06 56.21 -28.31
N PRO A 41 -1.12 57.49 -27.86
CA PRO A 41 -0.22 58.56 -28.31
C PRO A 41 1.22 58.53 -27.72
N PRO A 42 2.18 59.23 -28.37
CA PRO A 42 3.60 59.23 -27.99
C PRO A 42 3.95 60.08 -26.75
N PRO A 43 5.09 59.80 -26.09
CA PRO A 43 5.57 60.58 -24.94
C PRO A 43 6.10 61.99 -25.33
N PRO A 44 6.09 62.96 -24.40
CA PRO A 44 6.52 64.33 -24.66
C PRO A 44 8.05 64.50 -24.75
N ALA A 45 8.48 65.61 -25.37
CA ALA A 45 9.88 65.91 -25.65
C ALA A 45 10.72 66.27 -24.41
N GLY A 46 12.00 65.89 -24.43
CA GLY A 46 13.00 66.33 -23.45
C GLY A 46 13.45 67.78 -23.65
N GLY A 47 13.81 68.44 -22.54
CA GLY A 47 14.23 69.86 -22.52
C GLY A 47 15.68 70.12 -22.99
N PRO A 48 16.08 71.40 -23.11
CA PRO A 48 17.36 71.82 -23.67
C PRO A 48 18.56 71.61 -22.71
N PRO A 49 19.80 71.52 -23.24
CA PRO A 49 21.00 71.19 -22.46
C PRO A 49 21.67 72.42 -21.79
N PRO A 50 22.34 72.23 -20.63
CA PRO A 50 23.25 73.22 -20.05
C PRO A 50 24.62 73.25 -20.78
N GLN A 51 25.39 74.32 -20.57
CA GLN A 51 26.44 74.77 -21.49
C GLN A 51 27.90 74.38 -21.12
N ILE A 52 28.77 74.49 -22.14
CA ILE A 52 30.19 74.12 -22.18
C ILE A 52 31.09 74.99 -21.28
N ARG A 53 32.01 74.34 -20.54
CA ARG A 53 33.36 74.81 -20.14
C ARG A 53 34.24 73.57 -19.87
N LYS A 54 35.55 73.53 -20.15
CA LYS A 54 36.46 74.47 -20.85
C LYS A 54 37.62 73.68 -21.50
N GLU A 55 38.53 74.35 -22.22
CA GLU A 55 39.53 73.70 -23.10
C GLU A 55 40.69 72.97 -22.38
N ALA A 56 41.30 72.02 -23.09
CA ALA A 56 42.70 71.63 -22.94
C ALA A 56 43.34 71.53 -24.34
N GLN A 57 44.59 71.97 -24.50
CA GLN A 57 45.27 72.08 -25.81
C GLN A 57 45.93 70.76 -26.25
N PRO A 58 46.07 70.50 -27.57
CA PRO A 58 46.85 69.37 -28.07
C PRO A 58 48.36 69.59 -27.92
N PHE A 59 49.09 68.56 -27.51
CA PHE A 59 50.55 68.58 -27.45
C PHE A 59 51.19 68.56 -28.85
N GLY A 60 52.28 69.32 -29.03
CA GLY A 60 53.05 69.38 -30.27
C GLY A 60 53.99 68.17 -30.51
N PRO A 61 54.62 68.07 -31.69
CA PRO A 61 55.26 66.82 -32.15
C PRO A 61 56.53 66.37 -31.40
N GLU A 62 57.14 67.23 -30.58
CA GLU A 62 58.53 67.11 -30.12
C GLU A 62 58.74 66.37 -28.77
N GLN A 63 57.68 65.92 -28.09
CA GLN A 63 57.81 65.23 -26.79
C GLN A 63 57.69 63.70 -26.86
N LYS A 64 58.15 63.10 -27.95
CA LYS A 64 58.43 61.65 -28.06
C LYS A 64 59.91 61.34 -27.86
N ARG A 65 60.35 61.02 -26.64
CA ARG A 65 61.46 60.07 -26.38
C ARG A 65 61.70 59.76 -24.89
N THR A 66 60.88 58.84 -24.37
CA THR A 66 61.33 57.89 -23.33
C THR A 66 60.78 56.51 -23.71
N PHE A 67 61.60 55.47 -23.56
CA PHE A 67 61.20 54.10 -23.92
C PHE A 67 60.26 53.51 -22.88
N LEU A 68 59.16 52.91 -23.36
CA LEU A 68 58.48 51.79 -22.72
C LEU A 68 58.42 50.67 -23.76
N ASN A 69 58.71 49.43 -23.37
CA ASN A 69 58.84 48.34 -24.31
C ASN A 69 57.47 47.87 -24.80
N ARG A 70 57.40 47.45 -26.08
CA ARG A 70 56.17 46.94 -26.71
C ARG A 70 55.57 45.70 -26.04
N GLY A 71 56.29 45.05 -25.11
CA GLY A 71 55.76 43.99 -24.25
C GLY A 71 54.89 44.53 -23.10
N GLU A 72 55.33 45.59 -22.41
CA GLU A 72 54.70 46.11 -21.19
C GLU A 72 53.30 46.68 -21.48
N VAL A 73 53.18 47.43 -22.59
CA VAL A 73 51.89 47.97 -23.06
C VAL A 73 50.90 46.85 -23.43
N ARG A 74 51.39 45.70 -23.92
CA ARG A 74 50.55 44.52 -24.20
C ARG A 74 50.16 43.74 -22.95
N GLY A 75 51.01 43.74 -21.91
CA GLY A 75 50.65 43.26 -20.57
C GLY A 75 49.51 44.09 -20.01
N MET A 76 49.74 45.39 -19.79
CA MET A 76 48.75 46.31 -19.23
C MET A 76 47.39 46.29 -19.96
N GLN A 77 47.37 46.20 -21.30
CA GLN A 77 46.12 46.09 -22.05
C GLN A 77 45.36 44.77 -21.79
N LYS A 78 46.07 43.66 -21.56
CA LYS A 78 45.49 42.36 -21.24
C LYS A 78 45.01 42.32 -19.79
N ASP A 79 45.79 42.90 -18.87
CA ASP A 79 45.44 42.99 -17.44
C ASP A 79 44.21 43.89 -17.25
N MET A 80 44.15 45.05 -17.92
CA MET A 80 42.96 45.91 -17.94
C MET A 80 41.73 45.23 -18.55
N ALA A 81 41.91 44.31 -19.51
CA ALA A 81 40.81 43.53 -20.04
C ALA A 81 40.29 42.52 -19.00
N GLN A 82 41.18 41.76 -18.34
CA GLN A 82 40.80 40.82 -17.29
C GLN A 82 40.16 41.48 -16.07
N VAL A 83 40.63 42.67 -15.66
CA VAL A 83 40.00 43.45 -14.58
C VAL A 83 38.57 43.84 -14.97
N ARG A 84 38.37 44.41 -16.17
CA ARG A 84 37.03 44.77 -16.66
C ARG A 84 36.10 43.57 -16.83
N GLU A 85 36.64 42.42 -17.25
CA GLU A 85 35.87 41.18 -17.39
C GLU A 85 35.47 40.61 -16.03
N GLY A 86 36.35 40.67 -15.03
CA GLY A 86 36.06 40.31 -13.64
C GLY A 86 35.04 41.25 -12.98
N GLU A 87 35.12 42.56 -13.22
CA GLU A 87 34.11 43.54 -12.79
C GLU A 87 32.76 43.29 -13.46
N ALA A 88 32.75 43.07 -14.78
CA ALA A 88 31.54 42.75 -15.54
C ALA A 88 30.98 41.35 -15.24
N LYS A 89 31.75 40.47 -14.59
CA LYS A 89 31.24 39.21 -14.03
C LYS A 89 30.57 39.46 -12.68
N LYS A 90 31.24 40.15 -11.74
CA LYS A 90 30.69 40.51 -10.43
C LYS A 90 29.39 41.29 -10.52
N GLU A 91 29.29 42.25 -11.44
CA GLU A 91 28.06 43.03 -11.62
C GLU A 91 26.92 42.19 -12.26
N ARG A 92 27.25 41.18 -13.08
CA ARG A 92 26.25 40.19 -13.55
C ARG A 92 25.77 39.28 -12.42
N GLU A 93 26.67 38.77 -11.59
CA GLU A 93 26.33 37.99 -10.37
C GLU A 93 25.44 38.82 -9.41
N ARG A 94 25.73 40.12 -9.29
CA ARG A 94 24.91 41.08 -8.52
C ARG A 94 23.52 41.33 -9.13
N ILE A 95 23.43 41.51 -10.45
CA ILE A 95 22.14 41.68 -11.14
C ILE A 95 21.28 40.41 -11.05
N VAL A 96 21.89 39.22 -11.11
CA VAL A 96 21.17 37.94 -10.92
C VAL A 96 20.64 37.83 -9.49
N SER A 97 21.48 38.03 -8.47
CA SER A 97 21.03 37.97 -7.06
C SER A 97 19.96 39.01 -6.71
N LEU A 98 20.03 40.22 -7.27
CA LEU A 98 18.97 41.24 -7.13
C LEU A 98 17.66 40.84 -7.83
N LYS A 99 17.72 40.17 -8.99
CA LYS A 99 16.53 39.58 -9.62
C LYS A 99 15.91 38.50 -8.76
N THR A 100 16.69 37.51 -8.31
CA THR A 100 16.19 36.40 -7.49
C THR A 100 15.59 36.90 -6.18
N GLN A 101 16.13 37.96 -5.57
CA GLN A 101 15.52 38.62 -4.40
C GLN A 101 14.18 39.31 -4.74
N GLN A 102 14.08 40.02 -5.87
CA GLN A 102 12.81 40.64 -6.29
C GLN A 102 11.75 39.61 -6.71
N GLU A 103 12.16 38.48 -7.29
CA GLU A 103 11.28 37.38 -7.67
C GLU A 103 10.75 36.67 -6.41
N ALA A 104 11.62 36.29 -5.47
CA ALA A 104 11.22 35.73 -4.18
C ALA A 104 10.34 36.69 -3.35
N GLN A 105 10.58 38.00 -3.42
CA GLN A 105 9.75 38.99 -2.72
C GLN A 105 8.34 39.12 -3.33
N ARG A 106 8.23 39.06 -4.67
CA ARG A 106 6.93 39.01 -5.38
C ARG A 106 6.16 37.72 -5.10
N GLU A 107 6.88 36.60 -5.04
CA GLU A 107 6.31 35.29 -4.70
C GLU A 107 5.77 35.28 -3.26
N HIS A 108 6.51 35.87 -2.32
CA HIS A 108 6.03 36.06 -0.94
C HIS A 108 4.78 36.96 -0.86
N GLU A 109 4.74 38.08 -1.60
CA GLU A 109 3.54 38.93 -1.70
C GLU A 109 2.34 38.22 -2.37
N ALA A 110 2.58 37.30 -3.30
CA ALA A 110 1.54 36.49 -3.92
C ALA A 110 0.99 35.44 -2.92
N ILE A 111 1.86 34.76 -2.19
CA ILE A 111 1.50 33.80 -1.15
C ILE A 111 0.70 34.48 -0.03
N GLU A 112 1.11 35.66 0.44
CA GLU A 112 0.35 36.47 1.40
C GLU A 112 -1.06 36.80 0.89
N LYS A 113 -1.20 37.21 -0.38
CA LYS A 113 -2.51 37.50 -0.99
C LYS A 113 -3.41 36.27 -1.11
N ILE A 114 -2.87 35.12 -1.52
CA ILE A 114 -3.59 33.84 -1.62
C ILE A 114 -4.03 33.38 -0.22
N ARG A 115 -3.16 33.52 0.78
CA ARG A 115 -3.47 33.19 2.18
C ARG A 115 -4.56 34.10 2.75
N ALA A 116 -4.50 35.40 2.45
CA ALA A 116 -5.52 36.36 2.85
C ALA A 116 -6.89 36.09 2.21
N SER A 117 -6.94 35.73 0.91
CA SER A 117 -8.20 35.37 0.25
C SER A 117 -8.78 34.06 0.80
N ALA A 118 -7.98 33.02 1.01
CA ALA A 118 -8.43 31.77 1.61
C ALA A 118 -9.02 31.96 3.02
N ILE A 119 -8.43 32.83 3.84
CA ILE A 119 -8.96 33.20 5.16
C ILE A 119 -10.27 34.00 5.05
N ALA A 120 -10.43 34.82 4.02
CA ALA A 120 -11.68 35.55 3.76
C ALA A 120 -12.81 34.60 3.31
N THR A 121 -12.55 33.72 2.34
CA THR A 121 -13.53 32.71 1.86
C THR A 121 -14.01 31.83 3.00
N LYS A 122 -13.09 31.26 3.80
CA LYS A 122 -13.45 30.42 4.95
C LYS A 122 -14.31 31.15 6.00
N ARG A 123 -14.12 32.47 6.17
CA ARG A 123 -14.98 33.29 7.04
C ARG A 123 -16.35 33.55 6.45
N GLN A 124 -16.49 33.67 5.12
CA GLN A 124 -17.80 33.72 4.48
C GLN A 124 -18.53 32.39 4.64
N GLU A 125 -17.87 31.26 4.36
CA GLU A 125 -18.42 29.91 4.54
C GLU A 125 -18.89 29.65 5.98
N GLU A 126 -18.07 29.97 7.00
CA GLU A 126 -18.48 29.86 8.40
C GLU A 126 -19.67 30.77 8.77
N THR A 127 -19.81 31.93 8.11
CA THR A 127 -20.93 32.86 8.34
C THR A 127 -22.20 32.35 7.67
N GLN A 128 -22.09 31.88 6.43
CA GLN A 128 -23.18 31.35 5.62
C GLN A 128 -23.72 30.05 6.24
N ARG A 129 -22.85 29.13 6.66
CA ARG A 129 -23.21 27.89 7.37
C ARG A 129 -23.86 28.16 8.74
N LYS A 130 -23.51 29.26 9.42
CA LYS A 130 -24.20 29.71 10.64
C LYS A 130 -25.61 30.24 10.33
N GLN A 131 -25.76 31.02 9.25
CA GLN A 131 -27.07 31.50 8.81
C GLN A 131 -27.99 30.36 8.36
N GLU A 132 -27.45 29.35 7.67
CA GLU A 132 -28.18 28.10 7.36
C GLU A 132 -28.59 27.35 8.63
N LEU A 133 -27.67 27.16 9.59
CA LEU A 133 -27.99 26.52 10.87
C LEU A 133 -29.03 27.27 11.69
N GLU A 134 -29.02 28.61 11.70
CA GLU A 134 -30.09 29.41 12.32
C GLU A 134 -31.40 29.35 11.53
N HIS A 135 -31.36 29.30 10.20
CA HIS A 135 -32.55 29.13 9.37
C HIS A 135 -33.22 27.76 9.59
N ILE A 136 -32.42 26.68 9.58
CA ILE A 136 -32.83 25.31 9.90
C ILE A 136 -33.40 25.21 11.33
N ARG A 137 -32.73 25.83 12.31
CA ARG A 137 -33.21 25.90 13.70
C ARG A 137 -34.57 26.61 13.81
N ASN A 138 -34.79 27.66 13.02
CA ASN A 138 -36.02 28.44 13.02
C ASN A 138 -37.14 27.84 12.15
N SER A 139 -36.84 26.92 11.24
CA SER A 139 -37.84 26.21 10.41
C SER A 139 -38.34 24.90 11.02
N ILE A 140 -37.64 24.34 12.01
CA ILE A 140 -37.97 23.06 12.66
C ILE A 140 -38.91 23.21 13.87
N LEU A 141 -39.12 24.43 14.40
CA LEU A 141 -39.90 24.65 15.64
C LEU A 141 -41.07 25.64 15.44
N PRO A 142 -42.33 25.18 15.58
CA PRO A 142 -43.47 26.06 15.84
C PRO A 142 -43.34 26.74 17.22
N PRO A 143 -43.89 27.95 17.40
CA PRO A 143 -43.79 28.67 18.66
C PRO A 143 -44.78 28.12 19.72
N GLY A 144 -44.30 27.21 20.58
CA GLY A 144 -44.94 26.95 21.87
C GLY A 144 -45.27 25.49 22.19
N GLU A 145 -44.26 24.64 22.34
CA GLU A 145 -44.40 23.41 23.13
C GLU A 145 -43.09 23.10 23.87
N GLU A 146 -43.10 23.16 25.21
CA GLU A 146 -41.97 22.77 26.05
C GLU A 146 -42.12 21.30 26.47
N GLN A 147 -41.07 20.48 26.33
CA GLN A 147 -40.74 19.49 27.38
C GLN A 147 -39.34 18.85 27.28
N ARG A 148 -38.75 18.63 28.47
CA ARG A 148 -37.75 17.60 28.83
C ARG A 148 -36.43 17.57 28.04
N VAL A 149 -35.60 18.59 28.27
CA VAL A 149 -34.14 18.51 28.07
C VAL A 149 -33.52 17.42 28.97
N ARG A 150 -32.80 16.45 28.40
CA ARG A 150 -31.82 15.63 29.14
C ARG A 150 -30.62 16.51 29.50
N ASN A 151 -30.13 16.41 30.74
CA ASN A 151 -29.04 17.27 31.24
C ASN A 151 -27.77 17.15 30.38
N LEU A 152 -27.31 18.28 29.84
CA LEU A 152 -25.98 18.43 29.26
C LEU A 152 -24.89 18.31 30.34
N PRO A 153 -23.67 17.85 30.00
CA PRO A 153 -22.58 17.72 30.96
C PRO A 153 -22.21 19.08 31.57
N THR A 154 -22.04 19.11 32.90
CA THR A 154 -21.74 20.35 33.62
C THR A 154 -20.34 20.90 33.29
N PRO A 155 -20.17 22.24 33.25
CA PRO A 155 -18.89 22.83 32.87
C PRO A 155 -17.79 22.46 33.90
N PRO A 156 -16.54 22.24 33.47
CA PRO A 156 -15.49 21.73 34.34
C PRO A 156 -15.25 22.65 35.54
N SER A 157 -15.04 22.02 36.70
CA SER A 157 -14.85 22.71 37.99
C SER A 157 -13.67 23.68 37.95
N PRO A 158 -13.63 24.70 38.84
CA PRO A 158 -12.53 25.66 38.88
C PRO A 158 -11.13 25.00 38.97
N GLY A 159 -11.01 23.89 39.70
CA GLY A 159 -9.79 23.08 39.78
C GLY A 159 -9.36 22.50 38.43
N LYS A 160 -10.27 21.87 37.66
CA LYS A 160 -9.94 21.37 36.30
C LYS A 160 -9.55 22.53 35.36
N LYS A 161 -10.24 23.68 35.43
CA LYS A 161 -9.90 24.87 34.63
C LYS A 161 -8.54 25.47 35.00
N PHE A 162 -8.15 25.42 36.27
CA PHE A 162 -6.81 25.82 36.72
C PHE A 162 -5.73 24.84 36.26
N PHE A 163 -5.96 23.54 36.43
CA PHE A 163 -5.02 22.49 36.04
C PHE A 163 -4.69 22.51 34.53
N VAL A 164 -5.70 22.66 33.66
CA VAL A 164 -5.49 22.79 32.21
C VAL A 164 -4.70 24.04 31.85
N ARG A 165 -4.95 25.19 32.52
CA ARG A 165 -4.18 26.42 32.31
C ARG A 165 -2.72 26.29 32.76
N LEU A 166 -2.47 25.58 33.86
CA LEU A 166 -1.12 25.28 34.35
C LEU A 166 -0.35 24.40 33.34
N LEU A 167 -1.00 23.36 32.81
CA LEU A 167 -0.45 22.47 31.77
C LEU A 167 -0.06 23.23 30.50
N ILE A 168 -0.93 24.14 30.03
CA ILE A 168 -0.67 25.02 28.89
C ILE A 168 0.53 25.95 29.15
N LEU A 169 0.62 26.54 30.35
CA LEU A 169 1.75 27.39 30.73
C LEU A 169 3.08 26.63 30.80
N ILE A 170 3.09 25.39 31.32
CA ILE A 170 4.27 24.52 31.33
C ILE A 170 4.70 24.19 29.90
N PHE A 171 3.76 23.84 29.01
CA PHE A 171 4.03 23.51 27.61
C PHE A 171 4.66 24.69 26.85
N PHE A 172 4.07 25.88 26.93
CA PHE A 172 4.65 27.08 26.29
C PHE A 172 5.95 27.54 26.95
N GLY A 173 6.13 27.34 28.26
CA GLY A 173 7.39 27.58 28.95
C GLY A 173 8.51 26.66 28.45
N PHE A 174 8.21 25.38 28.20
CA PHE A 174 9.16 24.43 27.63
C PHE A 174 9.56 24.80 26.19
N ILE A 175 8.60 25.22 25.35
CA ILE A 175 8.88 25.72 24.00
C ILE A 175 9.77 26.96 24.04
N ALA A 176 9.45 27.94 24.91
CA ALA A 176 10.25 29.15 25.07
C ALA A 176 11.68 28.86 25.54
N LEU A 177 11.86 27.93 26.48
CA LEU A 177 13.18 27.50 26.95
C LEU A 177 14.00 26.86 25.82
N ASN A 178 13.40 25.97 25.03
CA ASN A 178 14.09 25.34 23.89
C ASN A 178 14.45 26.36 22.80
N LEU A 179 13.61 27.35 22.53
CA LEU A 179 13.93 28.45 21.60
C LEU A 179 15.08 29.33 22.11
N VAL A 180 15.16 29.60 23.42
CA VAL A 180 16.29 30.34 24.02
C VAL A 180 17.57 29.51 23.97
N LEU A 181 17.51 28.21 24.26
CA LEU A 181 18.68 27.30 24.15
C LEU A 181 19.16 27.18 22.71
N PHE A 182 18.26 27.06 21.73
CA PHE A 182 18.60 27.05 20.31
C PHE A 182 19.20 28.38 19.85
N ALA A 183 18.61 29.52 20.23
CA ALA A 183 19.16 30.84 19.92
C ALA A 183 20.55 31.06 20.55
N ALA A 184 20.77 30.59 21.77
CA ALA A 184 22.09 30.61 22.41
C ALA A 184 23.09 29.71 21.67
N TRP A 185 22.69 28.50 21.27
CA TRP A 185 23.54 27.60 20.47
C TRP A 185 23.94 28.24 19.13
N VAL A 186 22.97 28.82 18.41
CA VAL A 186 23.19 29.57 17.15
C VAL A 186 24.06 30.82 17.35
N PHE A 187 24.13 31.41 18.55
CA PHE A 187 25.01 32.55 18.83
C PHE A 187 26.42 32.16 19.27
N PHE A 188 26.60 31.06 20.02
CA PHE A 188 27.89 30.67 20.58
C PHE A 188 28.70 29.69 19.71
N PHE A 189 28.06 28.91 18.82
CA PHE A 189 28.74 27.88 18.01
C PHE A 189 28.75 28.15 16.50
N ARG A 190 28.24 29.31 16.05
CA ARG A 190 28.06 29.66 14.62
C ARG A 190 29.32 29.55 13.78
N ASP A 191 30.44 30.01 14.32
CA ASP A 191 31.67 30.27 13.56
C ASP A 191 32.70 29.13 13.67
N GLN A 192 32.29 27.95 14.16
CA GLN A 192 33.10 26.71 14.16
C GLN A 192 32.60 25.68 13.13
N ALA A 193 31.97 26.13 12.04
CA ALA A 193 31.46 25.28 10.96
C ALA A 193 32.57 24.68 10.07
N ALA A 194 33.28 23.67 10.60
CA ALA A 194 33.96 22.67 9.79
C ALA A 194 32.93 21.82 9.00
N PRO A 195 33.30 21.16 7.88
CA PRO A 195 32.37 20.31 7.15
C PRO A 195 31.89 19.14 8.04
N PHE A 196 30.59 19.02 8.20
CA PHE A 196 29.92 18.09 9.11
C PHE A 196 30.29 16.63 8.80
N GLN A 197 30.92 15.93 9.75
CA GLN A 197 31.19 14.49 9.65
C GLN A 197 30.21 13.71 10.53
N LEU A 198 29.67 12.61 9.99
CA LEU A 198 28.64 11.78 10.63
C LEU A 198 29.04 11.18 12.00
N SER A 199 30.33 11.18 12.33
CA SER A 199 30.90 10.70 13.59
C SER A 199 30.57 11.55 14.82
N GLU A 200 30.20 12.83 14.67
CA GLU A 200 30.05 13.76 15.79
C GLU A 200 28.63 13.85 16.38
N ILE A 201 27.66 13.12 15.82
CA ILE A 201 26.30 13.05 16.39
C ILE A 201 26.37 12.25 17.72
N PRO A 202 25.89 12.77 18.87
CA PRO A 202 26.09 12.15 20.20
C PRO A 202 25.53 10.73 20.39
N PHE A 203 24.59 10.32 19.53
CA PHE A 203 24.07 8.95 19.48
C PHE A 203 24.95 8.02 18.62
N ILE A 204 25.53 8.54 17.54
CA ILE A 204 26.32 7.76 16.56
C ILE A 204 27.72 7.46 17.08
N SER A 205 28.34 8.36 17.84
CA SER A 205 29.67 8.14 18.43
C SER A 205 29.73 6.93 19.38
N GLN A 206 28.59 6.52 19.97
CA GLN A 206 28.48 5.30 20.78
C GLN A 206 28.55 3.99 19.98
N PHE A 207 28.36 4.02 18.65
CA PHE A 207 28.45 2.85 17.77
C PHE A 207 29.85 2.59 17.21
N PHE A 208 30.73 3.60 17.20
CA PHE A 208 32.08 3.50 16.62
C PHE A 208 33.21 3.32 17.63
N SER A 209 32.93 3.44 18.93
CA SER A 209 33.88 3.01 19.96
C SER A 209 33.90 1.48 20.05
N GLN A 210 35.07 0.87 19.80
CA GLN A 210 35.25 -0.58 19.99
C GLN A 210 34.87 -0.97 21.42
N ARG A 211 33.90 -1.88 21.58
CA ARG A 211 33.64 -2.52 22.88
C ARG A 211 34.58 -3.70 23.06
N GLU A 212 35.37 -3.65 24.12
CA GLU A 212 36.09 -4.82 24.62
C GLU A 212 35.11 -5.93 25.01
N ILE A 213 35.54 -7.19 24.87
CA ILE A 213 34.73 -8.36 25.15
C ILE A 213 34.65 -8.53 26.68
N PRO A 214 33.47 -8.47 27.32
CA PRO A 214 33.35 -8.81 28.73
C PRO A 214 33.54 -10.32 28.92
N THR A 215 34.33 -10.70 29.92
CA THR A 215 34.48 -12.10 30.33
C THR A 215 33.16 -12.68 30.85
N PRO A 216 32.91 -13.99 30.64
CA PRO A 216 31.69 -14.62 31.09
C PRO A 216 31.62 -14.68 32.63
N PRO A 217 30.42 -14.55 33.23
CA PRO A 217 30.24 -14.75 34.68
C PRO A 217 30.47 -16.22 35.06
N ALA A 218 30.89 -16.44 36.31
CA ALA A 218 31.01 -17.77 36.89
C ALA A 218 29.64 -18.46 37.04
N PRO A 219 29.58 -19.81 36.99
CA PRO A 219 28.33 -20.53 37.22
C PRO A 219 27.82 -20.35 38.66
N PRO A 220 26.49 -20.36 38.88
CA PRO A 220 25.91 -20.24 40.21
C PRO A 220 26.18 -21.49 41.08
N GLU A 221 26.25 -21.29 42.39
CA GLU A 221 26.35 -22.39 43.36
C GLU A 221 25.07 -23.23 43.43
N PRO A 222 25.15 -24.54 43.74
CA PRO A 222 23.98 -25.39 43.90
C PRO A 222 23.17 -25.00 45.15
N LEU A 223 21.86 -24.85 44.98
CA LEU A 223 20.95 -24.59 46.10
C LEU A 223 20.85 -25.80 47.05
N PRO A 224 20.67 -25.59 48.36
CA PRO A 224 20.42 -26.67 49.32
C PRO A 224 19.04 -27.31 49.08
N PRO A 225 18.85 -28.60 49.42
CA PRO A 225 17.57 -29.28 49.28
C PRO A 225 16.51 -28.72 50.24
N PRO A 226 15.22 -28.73 49.85
CA PRO A 226 14.13 -28.31 50.72
C PRO A 226 13.91 -29.31 51.89
N PRO A 227 13.29 -28.86 53.01
CA PRO A 227 12.86 -29.74 54.08
C PRO A 227 11.71 -30.68 53.63
N PRO A 228 11.51 -31.83 54.30
CA PRO A 228 10.39 -32.71 54.00
C PRO A 228 9.05 -32.10 54.45
N GLU A 229 8.05 -32.15 53.57
CA GLU A 229 6.67 -31.73 53.86
C GLU A 229 5.87 -32.85 54.56
N GLU A 230 4.85 -32.46 55.31
CA GLU A 230 3.93 -33.39 55.99
C GLU A 230 2.89 -33.97 55.01
N PRO A 231 2.37 -35.19 55.24
CA PRO A 231 1.45 -35.84 54.30
C PRO A 231 0.04 -35.23 54.35
N GLU A 232 -0.29 -34.41 53.35
CA GLU A 232 -1.68 -33.99 53.11
C GLU A 232 -2.59 -35.17 52.70
N SER A 233 -3.90 -34.96 52.87
CA SER A 233 -4.93 -36.00 52.67
C SER A 233 -5.23 -36.26 51.19
N PRO A 234 -5.59 -37.50 50.80
CA PRO A 234 -5.94 -37.79 49.41
C PRO A 234 -7.20 -37.01 48.97
N PRO A 235 -7.21 -36.41 47.77
CA PRO A 235 -8.38 -35.73 47.24
C PRO A 235 -9.52 -36.72 46.91
N PRO A 236 -10.78 -36.25 46.87
CA PRO A 236 -11.92 -37.09 46.47
C PRO A 236 -11.74 -37.60 45.03
N ALA A 237 -12.23 -38.82 44.77
CA ALA A 237 -12.14 -39.45 43.46
C ALA A 237 -12.79 -38.59 42.37
N GLY A 238 -12.07 -38.37 41.27
CA GLY A 238 -12.54 -37.55 40.16
C GLY A 238 -13.79 -38.13 39.50
N GLY A 239 -14.78 -37.28 39.25
CA GLY A 239 -15.76 -37.52 38.19
C GLY A 239 -15.10 -37.45 36.80
N PRO A 240 -15.82 -37.83 35.74
CA PRO A 240 -15.33 -37.62 34.38
C PRO A 240 -15.06 -36.12 34.12
N PRO A 241 -14.10 -35.76 33.25
CA PRO A 241 -13.86 -34.37 32.90
C PRO A 241 -15.12 -33.75 32.30
N SER A 242 -15.52 -32.57 32.80
CA SER A 242 -16.65 -31.81 32.26
C SER A 242 -16.37 -31.47 30.80
N ALA A 243 -17.31 -31.77 29.91
CA ALA A 243 -17.22 -31.35 28.52
C ALA A 243 -17.24 -29.82 28.44
N ILE A 244 -16.30 -29.25 27.68
CA ILE A 244 -16.15 -27.80 27.50
C ILE A 244 -17.41 -27.24 26.83
N THR A 245 -17.99 -26.18 27.39
CA THR A 245 -19.21 -25.58 26.84
C THR A 245 -18.89 -24.55 25.76
N ILE A 246 -19.89 -24.21 24.94
CA ILE A 246 -19.76 -23.15 23.91
C ILE A 246 -19.43 -21.79 24.57
N GLU A 247 -19.88 -21.56 25.81
CA GLU A 247 -19.63 -20.34 26.57
C GLU A 247 -18.18 -20.26 27.08
N ASP A 248 -17.59 -21.39 27.51
CA ASP A 248 -16.17 -21.50 27.86
C ASP A 248 -15.24 -21.30 26.64
N ALA A 249 -15.73 -21.69 25.47
CA ALA A 249 -15.04 -21.57 24.19
C ALA A 249 -15.03 -20.12 23.67
N LEU A 250 -16.21 -19.52 23.47
CA LEU A 250 -16.35 -18.17 22.91
C LEU A 250 -15.99 -17.05 23.91
N ARG A 251 -16.05 -17.35 25.22
CA ARG A 251 -15.71 -16.41 26.32
C ARG A 251 -16.37 -15.03 26.14
N PRO A 252 -17.71 -14.97 26.02
CA PRO A 252 -18.42 -13.73 25.75
C PRO A 252 -18.09 -12.68 26.81
N ALA A 253 -17.70 -11.48 26.37
CA ALA A 253 -17.36 -10.37 27.27
C ALA A 253 -18.58 -9.94 28.10
N HIS A 254 -19.76 -9.97 27.47
CA HIS A 254 -21.03 -9.55 28.04
C HIS A 254 -22.15 -10.55 27.67
N THR A 255 -23.20 -10.60 28.50
CA THR A 255 -24.46 -11.30 28.19
C THR A 255 -25.59 -10.30 28.18
N ALA A 256 -26.37 -10.25 27.10
CA ALA A 256 -27.49 -9.35 26.91
C ALA A 256 -28.82 -10.12 26.85
N THR A 257 -29.85 -9.62 27.52
CA THR A 257 -31.21 -10.20 27.44
C THR A 257 -32.15 -9.28 26.68
N LEU A 258 -32.50 -9.67 25.46
CA LEU A 258 -33.48 -8.97 24.64
C LEU A 258 -34.89 -9.45 24.98
N GLN A 259 -35.79 -8.51 25.26
CA GLN A 259 -37.13 -8.79 25.77
C GLN A 259 -38.19 -8.17 24.87
N PHE A 260 -39.02 -9.00 24.27
CA PHE A 260 -40.01 -8.62 23.24
C PHE A 260 -41.43 -9.03 23.67
N ASP A 261 -42.44 -8.32 23.16
CA ASP A 261 -43.85 -8.68 23.33
C ASP A 261 -44.29 -9.49 22.10
N GLU A 262 -44.14 -8.90 20.90
CA GLU A 262 -44.38 -9.56 19.60
C GLU A 262 -43.09 -9.70 18.76
N SER A 263 -43.12 -10.51 17.69
CA SER A 263 -41.92 -10.77 16.88
C SER A 263 -41.42 -9.56 16.07
N GLY A 264 -42.30 -8.60 15.76
CA GLY A 264 -41.91 -7.33 15.15
C GLY A 264 -41.01 -6.47 16.06
N ASP A 265 -41.23 -6.53 17.38
CA ASP A 265 -40.36 -5.86 18.35
C ASP A 265 -38.95 -6.48 18.34
N LEU A 266 -38.86 -7.80 18.19
CA LEU A 266 -37.59 -8.52 18.23
C LEU A 266 -36.65 -8.11 17.09
N ALA A 267 -37.17 -7.97 15.86
CA ALA A 267 -36.40 -7.46 14.72
C ALA A 267 -35.86 -6.04 15.00
N THR A 268 -36.72 -5.16 15.50
CA THR A 268 -36.39 -3.76 15.82
C THR A 268 -35.37 -3.67 16.98
N LEU A 269 -35.49 -4.53 17.99
CA LEU A 269 -34.55 -4.62 19.11
C LEU A 269 -33.18 -5.14 18.67
N LEU A 270 -33.14 -6.13 17.77
CA LEU A 270 -31.89 -6.63 17.19
C LEU A 270 -31.19 -5.56 16.34
N GLU A 271 -31.93 -4.86 15.48
CA GLU A 271 -31.39 -3.74 14.68
C GLU A 271 -30.74 -2.67 15.57
N GLN A 272 -31.43 -2.24 16.63
CA GLN A 272 -30.89 -1.26 17.60
C GLN A 272 -29.66 -1.80 18.37
N PHE A 273 -29.62 -3.09 18.67
CA PHE A 273 -28.51 -3.71 19.40
C PHE A 273 -27.27 -3.95 18.52
N LEU A 274 -27.46 -4.16 17.21
CA LEU A 274 -26.38 -4.25 16.22
C LEU A 274 -25.63 -2.92 16.00
N GLN A 275 -26.21 -1.78 16.39
CA GLN A 275 -25.62 -0.44 16.24
C GLN A 275 -24.80 0.05 17.45
N ALA A 276 -24.69 -0.75 18.53
CA ALA A 276 -24.38 -0.26 19.87
C ALA A 276 -22.94 -0.51 20.39
N GLU A 277 -22.07 -1.21 19.65
CA GLU A 277 -20.75 -1.66 20.15
C GLU A 277 -19.64 -1.48 19.09
N GLN A 278 -18.38 -1.34 19.52
CA GLN A 278 -17.23 -1.01 18.64
C GLN A 278 -15.90 -1.62 19.14
N ARG A 279 -15.89 -2.90 19.53
CA ARG A 279 -14.67 -3.63 19.91
C ARG A 279 -14.77 -5.13 19.57
N PRO A 280 -13.70 -5.75 19.02
CA PRO A 280 -13.57 -7.21 18.86
C PRO A 280 -13.95 -7.98 20.14
N ALA A 281 -15.16 -8.53 20.16
CA ALA A 281 -15.71 -9.28 21.28
C ALA A 281 -16.93 -10.13 20.86
N PHE A 282 -17.11 -11.27 21.53
CA PHE A 282 -18.40 -11.96 21.56
C PHE A 282 -19.29 -11.41 22.67
N THR A 283 -20.58 -11.22 22.37
CA THR A 283 -21.63 -10.90 23.34
C THR A 283 -22.74 -11.96 23.23
N LYS A 284 -22.98 -12.71 24.31
CA LYS A 284 -24.02 -13.75 24.36
C LYS A 284 -25.41 -13.11 24.39
N ILE A 285 -26.34 -13.61 23.58
CA ILE A 285 -27.73 -13.12 23.55
C ILE A 285 -28.66 -14.14 24.20
N LEU A 286 -29.56 -13.65 25.04
CA LEU A 286 -30.70 -14.40 25.57
C LEU A 286 -31.98 -13.71 25.11
N PHE A 287 -32.84 -14.43 24.40
CA PHE A 287 -34.13 -13.93 23.94
C PHE A 287 -35.22 -14.38 24.92
N ARG A 288 -36.00 -13.45 25.47
CA ARG A 288 -37.09 -13.75 26.42
C ARG A 288 -38.40 -13.11 25.97
N GLN A 289 -39.45 -13.91 25.78
CA GLN A 289 -40.79 -13.42 25.52
C GLN A 289 -41.40 -12.90 26.83
N LYS A 290 -42.00 -11.70 26.83
CA LYS A 290 -42.49 -11.06 28.06
C LYS A 290 -43.75 -11.69 28.65
N GLU A 291 -44.69 -12.14 27.81
CA GLU A 291 -45.98 -12.67 28.28
C GLU A 291 -45.85 -14.05 28.96
N SER A 292 -45.12 -14.97 28.34
CA SER A 292 -44.85 -16.31 28.88
C SER A 292 -43.71 -16.32 29.91
N ASN A 293 -42.81 -15.32 29.86
CA ASN A 293 -41.52 -15.30 30.56
C ASN A 293 -40.58 -16.46 30.17
N GLU A 294 -40.84 -17.12 29.02
CA GLU A 294 -40.03 -18.20 28.49
C GLU A 294 -38.83 -17.67 27.67
N PHE A 295 -37.75 -18.46 27.61
CA PHE A 295 -36.57 -18.18 26.80
C PHE A 295 -36.63 -18.92 25.47
N ILE A 296 -36.06 -18.32 24.42
CA ILE A 296 -35.91 -18.97 23.11
C ILE A 296 -34.59 -19.71 23.11
N GLU A 297 -34.64 -21.01 23.40
CA GLU A 297 -33.44 -21.82 23.64
C GLU A 297 -32.93 -22.50 22.36
N SER A 298 -33.80 -22.78 21.37
CA SER A 298 -33.43 -23.47 20.12
C SER A 298 -33.47 -22.58 18.86
N ALA A 299 -32.59 -22.85 17.89
CA ALA A 299 -32.60 -22.21 16.57
C ALA A 299 -33.95 -22.36 15.84
N SER A 300 -34.56 -23.55 15.89
CA SER A 300 -35.89 -23.79 15.29
C SER A 300 -36.98 -22.90 15.91
N ALA A 301 -36.94 -22.68 17.22
CA ALA A 301 -37.84 -21.73 17.88
C ALA A 301 -37.54 -20.28 17.48
N PHE A 302 -36.27 -19.90 17.33
CA PHE A 302 -35.86 -18.58 16.86
C PHE A 302 -36.36 -18.30 15.42
N PHE A 303 -36.13 -19.21 14.48
CA PHE A 303 -36.60 -19.06 13.09
C PHE A 303 -38.14 -18.92 13.01
N ASN A 304 -38.88 -19.72 13.80
CA ASN A 304 -40.34 -19.65 13.85
C ASN A 304 -40.88 -18.26 14.27
N LEU A 305 -40.15 -17.48 15.08
CA LEU A 305 -40.57 -16.11 15.44
C LEU A 305 -40.63 -15.17 14.24
N PHE A 306 -39.74 -15.36 13.26
CA PHE A 306 -39.71 -14.60 12.01
C PHE A 306 -40.61 -15.22 10.93
N GLY A 307 -41.42 -16.23 11.27
CA GLY A 307 -42.26 -16.96 10.32
C GLY A 307 -41.48 -17.91 9.40
N VAL A 308 -40.21 -18.19 9.72
CA VAL A 308 -39.36 -19.12 8.96
C VAL A 308 -39.49 -20.51 9.55
N THR A 309 -39.86 -21.49 8.72
CA THR A 309 -39.82 -22.91 9.07
C THR A 309 -38.60 -23.57 8.42
N PRO A 310 -37.57 -23.98 9.18
CA PRO A 310 -36.44 -24.74 8.63
C PRO A 310 -36.92 -26.06 7.99
N PRO A 311 -36.24 -26.57 6.95
CA PRO A 311 -36.59 -27.83 6.30
C PRO A 311 -36.75 -29.02 7.27
N GLU A 312 -37.70 -29.92 6.99
CA GLU A 312 -38.01 -31.09 7.84
C GLU A 312 -36.81 -32.03 8.06
N ASN A 313 -35.88 -32.08 7.11
CA ASN A 313 -34.62 -32.82 7.18
C ASN A 313 -33.50 -32.07 7.93
N LEU A 314 -33.67 -30.78 8.24
CA LEU A 314 -32.67 -29.96 8.92
C LEU A 314 -33.02 -29.72 10.40
N ALA A 315 -34.28 -29.44 10.70
CA ALA A 315 -34.76 -29.15 12.06
C ALA A 315 -34.39 -30.21 13.13
N PRO A 316 -34.31 -31.54 12.85
CA PRO A 316 -33.87 -32.54 13.82
C PRO A 316 -32.39 -32.45 14.25
N HIS A 317 -31.55 -31.72 13.50
CA HIS A 317 -30.11 -31.59 13.78
C HIS A 317 -29.76 -30.34 14.61
N PHE A 318 -30.75 -29.50 14.96
CA PHE A 318 -30.56 -28.32 15.80
C PHE A 318 -30.87 -28.65 17.27
N SER A 319 -29.88 -28.48 18.16
CA SER A 319 -30.03 -28.71 19.59
C SER A 319 -31.06 -27.79 20.25
N GLN A 320 -31.69 -28.31 21.32
CA GLN A 320 -32.52 -27.49 22.21
C GLN A 320 -31.70 -26.43 22.95
N ASP A 321 -30.40 -26.68 23.20
CA ASP A 321 -29.43 -25.67 23.63
C ASP A 321 -28.76 -25.02 22.41
N THR A 322 -29.21 -23.84 21.98
CA THR A 322 -28.58 -23.02 20.94
C THR A 322 -27.89 -21.80 21.57
N PHE A 323 -26.62 -21.60 21.29
CA PHE A 323 -25.86 -20.45 21.78
C PHE A 323 -25.94 -19.29 20.77
N PHE A 324 -26.76 -18.28 21.07
CA PHE A 324 -26.88 -17.08 20.26
C PHE A 324 -25.82 -16.03 20.65
N PHE A 325 -25.20 -15.39 19.65
CA PHE A 325 -24.14 -14.40 19.86
C PHE A 325 -24.26 -13.19 18.93
N LEU A 326 -23.78 -12.04 19.40
CA LEU A 326 -23.17 -11.04 18.53
C LEU A 326 -21.65 -11.22 18.52
N TYR A 327 -21.04 -11.00 17.36
CA TYR A 327 -19.62 -10.71 17.23
C TYR A 327 -19.48 -9.25 16.78
N SER A 328 -18.88 -8.42 17.62
CA SER A 328 -18.73 -6.98 17.43
C SER A 328 -17.33 -6.71 16.88
N TYR A 329 -17.17 -6.06 15.71
CA TYR A 329 -15.84 -5.76 15.14
C TYR A 329 -15.79 -4.43 14.38
N GLU A 330 -14.68 -4.15 13.67
CA GLU A 330 -14.44 -2.85 13.02
C GLU A 330 -15.46 -2.48 11.94
N ARG A 331 -16.10 -3.45 11.27
CA ARG A 331 -17.25 -3.21 10.36
C ARG A 331 -18.62 -3.32 11.07
N GLY A 332 -18.66 -3.15 12.39
CA GLY A 332 -19.86 -3.24 13.22
C GLY A 332 -20.18 -4.65 13.72
N ASN A 333 -21.40 -4.84 14.20
CA ASN A 333 -21.81 -6.09 14.86
C ASN A 333 -22.46 -7.07 13.87
N ARG A 334 -22.32 -8.37 14.13
CA ARG A 334 -22.89 -9.46 13.33
C ARG A 334 -23.54 -10.49 14.23
N PHE A 335 -24.68 -11.04 13.78
CA PHE A 335 -25.45 -12.01 14.55
C PHE A 335 -25.10 -13.44 14.13
N GLY A 336 -25.04 -14.35 15.09
CA GLY A 336 -24.87 -15.77 14.83
C GLY A 336 -25.43 -16.67 15.92
N MET A 337 -25.45 -17.97 15.61
CA MET A 337 -25.90 -19.03 16.49
C MET A 337 -25.01 -20.27 16.32
N ILE A 338 -24.78 -20.98 17.42
CA ILE A 338 -24.04 -22.25 17.45
C ILE A 338 -24.97 -23.31 18.05
N MET A 339 -25.14 -24.40 17.31
CA MET A 339 -26.03 -25.52 17.62
C MET A 339 -25.20 -26.79 17.70
N LYS A 340 -25.55 -27.75 18.57
CA LYS A 340 -24.92 -29.07 18.62
C LYS A 340 -25.77 -30.07 17.82
N THR A 341 -25.14 -30.82 16.92
CA THR A 341 -25.79 -31.87 16.12
C THR A 341 -25.30 -33.26 16.54
N PRO A 342 -26.20 -34.26 16.67
CA PRO A 342 -25.80 -35.64 16.92
C PRO A 342 -25.18 -36.32 15.68
N SER A 343 -25.39 -35.77 14.49
CA SER A 343 -24.96 -36.34 13.21
C SER A 343 -24.48 -35.25 12.23
N PRO A 344 -23.19 -34.83 12.33
CA PRO A 344 -22.66 -33.71 11.54
C PRO A 344 -22.74 -33.91 10.03
N GLN A 345 -22.58 -35.15 9.55
CA GLN A 345 -22.65 -35.48 8.12
C GLN A 345 -24.07 -35.33 7.55
N GLU A 346 -25.09 -35.70 8.33
CA GLU A 346 -26.50 -35.55 7.96
C GLU A 346 -26.92 -34.07 8.00
N ALA A 347 -26.54 -33.37 9.07
CA ALA A 347 -26.75 -31.93 9.21
C ALA A 347 -26.12 -31.13 8.06
N ARG A 348 -24.88 -31.48 7.66
CA ARG A 348 -24.21 -30.88 6.50
C ARG A 348 -24.97 -31.15 5.21
N ALA A 349 -25.39 -32.38 4.95
CA ALA A 349 -26.15 -32.73 3.74
C ALA A 349 -27.53 -32.03 3.69
N ALA A 350 -28.18 -31.81 4.84
CA ALA A 350 -29.42 -31.06 4.93
C ALA A 350 -29.21 -29.56 4.64
N LEU A 351 -28.14 -28.96 5.16
CA LEU A 351 -27.76 -27.57 4.86
C LEU A 351 -27.40 -27.40 3.37
N GLU A 352 -26.62 -28.31 2.79
CA GLU A 352 -26.24 -28.31 1.36
C GLU A 352 -27.46 -28.43 0.42
N GLN A 353 -28.53 -29.10 0.85
CA GLN A 353 -29.80 -29.13 0.12
C GLN A 353 -30.58 -27.81 0.27
N TRP A 354 -30.55 -27.21 1.46
CA TRP A 354 -31.22 -25.94 1.75
C TRP A 354 -30.58 -24.73 1.06
N GLU A 355 -29.30 -24.83 0.65
CA GLU A 355 -28.59 -23.78 -0.12
C GLU A 355 -29.42 -23.20 -1.28
N SER A 356 -30.21 -24.05 -1.96
CA SER A 356 -31.05 -23.66 -3.10
C SER A 356 -32.29 -22.81 -2.76
N GLN A 357 -32.66 -22.69 -1.48
CA GLN A 357 -33.88 -22.00 -1.02
C GLN A 357 -33.65 -21.02 0.13
N VAL A 358 -32.52 -21.11 0.85
CA VAL A 358 -32.26 -20.32 2.07
C VAL A 358 -32.43 -18.81 1.92
N GLU A 359 -32.13 -18.23 0.75
CA GLU A 359 -32.20 -16.79 0.51
C GLU A 359 -33.65 -16.31 0.53
N GLN A 360 -34.55 -17.11 -0.07
CA GLN A 360 -35.99 -16.89 -0.03
C GLN A 360 -36.55 -17.17 1.37
N ASP A 361 -36.14 -18.27 2.01
CA ASP A 361 -36.66 -18.68 3.31
C ASP A 361 -36.24 -17.74 4.45
N LEU A 362 -35.01 -17.19 4.40
CA LEU A 362 -34.50 -16.24 5.40
C LEU A 362 -34.76 -14.77 5.05
N THR A 363 -35.45 -14.46 3.95
CA THR A 363 -35.88 -13.08 3.64
C THR A 363 -36.54 -12.35 4.82
N PRO A 364 -37.40 -12.97 5.68
CA PRO A 364 -37.93 -12.32 6.88
C PRO A 364 -36.85 -11.97 7.92
N VAL A 365 -35.83 -12.81 8.07
CA VAL A 365 -34.70 -12.63 9.01
C VAL A 365 -33.72 -11.57 8.50
N MET A 366 -33.49 -11.48 7.18
CA MET A 366 -32.61 -10.45 6.59
C MET A 366 -33.07 -9.01 6.86
N SER A 367 -34.34 -8.80 7.19
CA SER A 367 -34.93 -7.48 7.42
C SER A 367 -34.22 -6.65 8.50
N PHE A 368 -33.61 -7.28 9.52
CA PHE A 368 -32.83 -6.60 10.57
C PHE A 368 -31.32 -6.55 10.32
N TRP A 369 -30.83 -7.05 9.17
CA TRP A 369 -29.44 -6.92 8.72
C TRP A 369 -29.21 -5.68 7.82
N ASP A 370 -30.20 -4.78 7.77
CA ASP A 370 -30.30 -3.62 6.87
C ASP A 370 -30.13 -3.92 5.36
N GLN A 371 -30.25 -5.20 4.97
CA GLN A 371 -30.18 -5.63 3.58
C GLN A 371 -31.55 -5.48 2.90
N LYS A 372 -31.57 -4.79 1.75
CA LYS A 372 -32.79 -4.48 0.99
C LYS A 372 -32.69 -4.94 -0.47
N GLY A 373 -31.91 -5.99 -0.73
CA GLY A 373 -31.68 -6.59 -2.04
C GLY A 373 -31.19 -8.03 -1.91
N SER A 374 -31.18 -8.76 -3.04
CA SER A 374 -30.67 -10.12 -3.15
C SER A 374 -29.14 -10.19 -3.06
N ALA A 375 -28.59 -11.39 -2.90
CA ALA A 375 -27.15 -11.63 -2.97
C ALA A 375 -26.54 -11.17 -4.30
N TYR A 376 -25.27 -10.76 -4.27
CA TYR A 376 -24.51 -10.45 -5.48
C TYR A 376 -24.32 -11.68 -6.39
N THR A 377 -24.40 -12.89 -5.82
CA THR A 377 -24.46 -14.15 -6.58
C THR A 377 -25.40 -15.14 -5.92
N THR A 378 -26.28 -15.76 -6.70
CA THR A 378 -27.09 -16.93 -6.32
C THR A 378 -26.26 -18.21 -6.15
N ALA A 379 -25.01 -18.21 -6.60
CA ALA A 379 -24.07 -19.30 -6.38
C ALA A 379 -23.43 -19.21 -4.98
N TRP A 380 -23.64 -20.24 -4.18
CA TRP A 380 -22.91 -20.49 -2.94
C TRP A 380 -21.44 -20.77 -3.19
N ARG A 381 -20.62 -20.46 -2.19
CA ARG A 381 -19.16 -20.59 -2.23
C ARG A 381 -18.68 -21.32 -0.99
N SER A 382 -17.53 -21.97 -1.11
CA SER A 382 -16.81 -22.55 0.02
C SER A 382 -15.45 -21.87 0.22
N ARG A 383 -14.96 -21.90 1.47
CA ARG A 383 -13.59 -21.52 1.84
C ARG A 383 -13.17 -22.35 3.05
N ASP A 384 -11.99 -22.95 3.02
CA ASP A 384 -11.43 -23.60 4.21
C ASP A 384 -10.91 -22.56 5.21
N ARG A 385 -11.09 -22.83 6.51
CA ARG A 385 -10.31 -22.21 7.58
C ARG A 385 -9.96 -23.29 8.61
N HIS A 386 -8.67 -23.60 8.74
CA HIS A 386 -8.14 -24.61 9.69
C HIS A 386 -8.70 -26.03 9.48
N GLY A 387 -9.01 -26.43 8.24
CA GLY A 387 -9.60 -27.74 7.94
C GLY A 387 -11.12 -27.79 8.11
N VAL A 388 -11.76 -26.65 8.42
CA VAL A 388 -13.22 -26.48 8.48
C VAL A 388 -13.68 -25.76 7.21
N GLU A 389 -14.58 -26.39 6.46
CA GLU A 389 -15.21 -25.74 5.31
C GLU A 389 -16.32 -24.78 5.77
N ILE A 390 -16.16 -23.52 5.40
CA ILE A 390 -17.16 -22.46 5.56
C ILE A 390 -17.92 -22.33 4.25
N ARG A 391 -19.25 -22.52 4.29
CA ARG A 391 -20.19 -22.32 3.18
C ARG A 391 -20.79 -20.92 3.30
N PHE A 392 -20.81 -20.14 2.22
CA PHE A 392 -21.33 -18.77 2.27
C PHE A 392 -21.97 -18.25 0.98
N GLN A 393 -22.88 -17.29 1.18
CA GLN A 393 -23.48 -16.43 0.16
C GLN A 393 -23.45 -14.97 0.66
N THR A 394 -22.96 -14.01 -0.15
CA THR A 394 -22.68 -12.63 0.29
C THR A 394 -23.65 -11.59 -0.28
N PHE A 395 -24.18 -10.72 0.58
CA PHE A 395 -25.11 -9.63 0.23
C PHE A 395 -24.43 -8.26 0.10
N SER A 396 -23.38 -7.98 0.88
CA SER A 396 -22.72 -6.66 0.89
C SER A 396 -21.19 -6.75 0.93
N LEU A 397 -20.50 -5.71 0.45
CA LEU A 397 -19.04 -5.59 0.54
C LEU A 397 -18.53 -5.50 1.98
N SER A 398 -19.34 -4.94 2.89
CA SER A 398 -19.01 -4.81 4.32
C SER A 398 -19.20 -6.11 5.12
N ASP A 399 -19.05 -7.28 4.49
CA ASP A 399 -19.26 -8.61 5.09
C ASP A 399 -20.63 -8.75 5.79
N TYR A 400 -21.68 -8.83 4.96
CA TYR A 400 -22.96 -9.43 5.34
C TYR A 400 -23.26 -10.57 4.37
N GLY A 401 -23.73 -11.69 4.91
CA GLY A 401 -24.02 -12.90 4.14
C GLY A 401 -24.82 -13.92 4.93
N ILE A 402 -25.33 -14.96 4.27
CA ILE A 402 -25.64 -16.22 4.96
C ILE A 402 -24.34 -17.02 4.99
N VAL A 403 -23.91 -17.44 6.17
CA VAL A 403 -22.69 -18.21 6.36
C VAL A 403 -22.94 -19.35 7.33
N TYR A 404 -22.47 -20.55 7.00
CA TYR A 404 -22.46 -21.69 7.93
C TYR A 404 -21.16 -22.51 7.85
N ALA A 405 -20.87 -23.23 8.92
CA ALA A 405 -19.73 -24.15 9.02
C ALA A 405 -20.03 -25.27 10.03
N LEU A 406 -19.25 -26.35 9.99
CA LEU A 406 -19.34 -27.45 10.96
C LEU A 406 -17.99 -27.73 11.61
N VAL A 407 -17.95 -27.72 12.94
CA VAL A 407 -16.75 -27.94 13.77
C VAL A 407 -17.03 -29.09 14.74
N ASP A 408 -16.40 -30.25 14.53
CA ASP A 408 -16.70 -31.49 15.26
C ASP A 408 -18.21 -31.81 15.24
N ASN A 409 -18.93 -31.59 16.35
CA ASN A 409 -20.38 -31.78 16.48
C ASN A 409 -21.17 -30.46 16.62
N TYR A 410 -20.57 -29.32 16.29
CA TYR A 410 -21.22 -28.02 16.29
C TYR A 410 -21.48 -27.51 14.87
N VAL A 411 -22.71 -27.04 14.62
CA VAL A 411 -23.09 -26.25 13.45
C VAL A 411 -23.05 -24.79 13.85
N ILE A 412 -22.27 -23.98 13.12
CA ILE A 412 -22.22 -22.53 13.25
C ILE A 412 -23.05 -21.94 12.12
N PHE A 413 -23.90 -20.96 12.40
CA PHE A 413 -24.69 -20.23 11.40
C PHE A 413 -24.69 -18.74 11.75
N ALA A 414 -24.23 -17.87 10.86
CA ALA A 414 -24.10 -16.43 11.15
C ALA A 414 -24.30 -15.52 9.93
N SER A 415 -24.47 -14.23 10.20
CA SER A 415 -24.73 -13.18 9.21
C SER A 415 -23.46 -12.65 8.51
N SER A 416 -22.32 -13.34 8.64
CA SER A 416 -20.98 -12.84 8.29
C SER A 416 -19.94 -13.95 8.23
N PHE A 417 -18.92 -13.78 7.37
CA PHE A 417 -17.78 -14.68 7.27
C PHE A 417 -16.86 -14.51 8.47
N GLU A 418 -16.48 -13.28 8.81
CA GLU A 418 -15.62 -12.96 9.96
C GLU A 418 -16.22 -13.50 11.27
N ALA A 419 -17.51 -13.27 11.52
CA ALA A 419 -18.21 -13.76 12.72
C ALA A 419 -18.29 -15.30 12.80
N THR A 420 -18.44 -15.98 11.65
CA THR A 420 -18.38 -17.46 11.59
C THR A 420 -16.96 -17.94 11.88
N ALA A 421 -15.97 -17.26 11.33
CA ALA A 421 -14.59 -17.66 11.35
C ALA A 421 -13.93 -17.51 12.73
N ASP A 422 -14.20 -16.41 13.44
CA ASP A 422 -13.76 -16.24 14.82
C ASP A 422 -14.47 -17.23 15.76
N ALA A 423 -15.72 -17.63 15.46
CA ALA A 423 -16.40 -18.69 16.19
C ALA A 423 -15.79 -20.08 15.93
N ILE A 424 -15.31 -20.36 14.71
CA ILE A 424 -14.51 -21.56 14.39
C ILE A 424 -13.21 -21.56 15.19
N GLU A 425 -12.46 -20.46 15.22
CA GLU A 425 -11.20 -20.39 15.96
C GLU A 425 -11.40 -20.53 17.47
N ALA A 426 -12.47 -19.95 18.03
CA ALA A 426 -12.85 -20.15 19.43
C ALA A 426 -13.21 -21.61 19.75
N LEU A 427 -14.01 -22.27 18.91
CA LEU A 427 -14.41 -23.67 19.10
C LEU A 427 -13.23 -24.64 18.88
N LEU A 428 -12.42 -24.45 17.84
CA LEU A 428 -11.22 -25.26 17.62
C LEU A 428 -10.21 -25.08 18.76
N SER A 429 -9.91 -23.84 19.17
CA SER A 429 -9.03 -23.60 20.31
C SER A 429 -9.56 -24.18 21.61
N ALA A 430 -10.88 -24.27 21.79
CA ALA A 430 -11.49 -24.91 22.94
C ALA A 430 -11.36 -26.44 22.89
N LEU A 431 -11.67 -27.06 21.75
CA LEU A 431 -11.54 -28.52 21.53
C LEU A 431 -10.07 -28.98 21.64
N GLU A 432 -9.12 -28.20 21.13
CA GLU A 432 -7.69 -28.42 21.32
C GLU A 432 -7.27 -28.23 22.79
N SER A 433 -7.90 -27.32 23.54
CA SER A 433 -7.49 -27.04 24.94
C SER A 433 -7.76 -28.17 25.94
N SER A 434 -8.51 -29.21 25.56
CA SER A 434 -8.60 -30.46 26.34
C SER A 434 -7.25 -31.20 26.42
N ASP A 435 -6.39 -31.07 25.41
CA ASP A 435 -5.01 -31.58 25.36
C ASP A 435 -4.03 -30.42 25.41
N ALA A 436 -3.78 -29.93 26.63
CA ALA A 436 -3.05 -28.67 26.86
C ALA A 436 -1.63 -28.65 26.27
N ASN A 437 -1.35 -27.67 25.38
CA ASN A 437 -0.72 -26.41 25.81
C ASN A 437 -0.62 -25.38 24.66
N THR A 438 -0.51 -24.09 25.01
CA THR A 438 -0.17 -22.92 24.18
C THR A 438 -1.15 -22.53 23.04
N PHE A 439 -1.57 -21.26 23.05
CA PHE A 439 -2.10 -20.55 21.89
C PHE A 439 -1.05 -20.55 20.76
N LYS A 440 -1.36 -21.22 19.64
CA LYS A 440 -0.56 -21.14 18.41
C LYS A 440 -1.09 -20.00 17.52
N PRO A 441 -0.22 -19.25 16.81
CA PRO A 441 -0.65 -18.52 15.62
C PRO A 441 -1.23 -19.51 14.57
N PRO A 442 -1.96 -19.04 13.54
CA PRO A 442 -2.47 -19.90 12.48
C PRO A 442 -1.36 -20.84 11.95
N PRO A 443 -1.71 -22.10 11.61
CA PRO A 443 -0.73 -23.14 11.33
C PRO A 443 0.27 -22.64 10.28
N PRO A 444 1.59 -22.68 10.55
CA PRO A 444 2.57 -22.18 9.61
C PRO A 444 2.39 -22.92 8.30
N LEU A 445 2.50 -22.18 7.18
CA LEU A 445 2.63 -22.79 5.86
C LEU A 445 3.67 -23.91 5.94
N SER A 446 3.38 -25.04 5.28
CA SER A 446 4.41 -26.06 5.11
C SER A 446 5.66 -25.42 4.50
N LEU A 447 6.86 -25.91 4.82
CA LEU A 447 8.09 -25.27 4.35
C LEU A 447 8.10 -25.11 2.82
N GLN A 448 7.50 -26.05 2.08
CA GLN A 448 7.28 -25.95 0.64
C GLN A 448 6.35 -24.78 0.26
N GLN A 449 5.19 -24.61 0.92
CA GLN A 449 4.32 -23.45 0.70
C GLN A 449 5.01 -22.13 1.05
N ALA A 450 5.75 -22.07 2.15
CA ALA A 450 6.49 -20.86 2.54
C ALA A 450 7.57 -20.50 1.50
N LEU A 451 8.31 -21.51 1.02
CA LEU A 451 9.29 -21.40 -0.07
C LEU A 451 8.66 -20.98 -1.40
N GLY A 452 7.44 -21.42 -1.69
CA GLY A 452 6.66 -20.93 -2.82
C GLY A 452 6.24 -19.47 -2.65
N GLN A 453 5.67 -19.12 -1.51
CA GLN A 453 5.13 -17.77 -1.27
C GLN A 453 6.19 -16.66 -1.31
N VAL A 454 7.48 -16.95 -1.06
CA VAL A 454 8.58 -15.98 -1.25
C VAL A 454 9.05 -15.82 -2.71
N LEU A 455 8.39 -16.44 -3.70
CA LEU A 455 8.76 -16.34 -5.13
C LEU A 455 7.72 -15.58 -5.97
N MET A 456 8.21 -14.68 -6.83
CA MET A 456 7.48 -14.11 -7.96
C MET A 456 8.09 -14.65 -9.26
N ILE A 457 7.32 -15.41 -10.04
CA ILE A 457 7.85 -16.18 -11.18
C ILE A 457 7.34 -15.68 -12.54
N GLY A 458 8.23 -15.49 -13.51
CA GLY A 458 7.87 -15.28 -14.91
C GLY A 458 7.85 -16.60 -15.68
N PHE A 459 6.88 -16.76 -16.58
CA PHE A 459 6.63 -17.98 -17.36
C PHE A 459 6.61 -17.68 -18.88
N PRO A 460 6.80 -18.66 -19.78
CA PRO A 460 6.96 -18.39 -21.22
C PRO A 460 5.63 -18.15 -21.95
N ASP A 461 4.54 -18.79 -21.50
CA ASP A 461 3.30 -18.96 -22.27
C ASP A 461 2.32 -17.80 -22.19
N ALA A 462 1.47 -17.66 -23.22
CA ALA A 462 0.33 -16.71 -23.23
C ALA A 462 -1.01 -17.36 -22.84
N THR A 463 -1.05 -18.67 -22.58
CA THR A 463 -2.24 -19.42 -22.16
C THR A 463 -1.83 -20.46 -21.13
N LEU A 464 -2.78 -20.99 -20.35
CA LEU A 464 -2.47 -21.95 -19.29
C LEU A 464 -2.18 -23.36 -19.85
N THR A 465 -0.93 -23.59 -20.26
CA THR A 465 -0.36 -24.88 -20.70
C THR A 465 -0.34 -25.92 -19.57
N GLN A 466 -0.08 -27.19 -19.91
CA GLN A 466 0.01 -28.24 -18.88
C GLN A 466 1.32 -28.10 -18.08
N GLU A 467 2.38 -27.72 -18.77
CA GLU A 467 3.70 -27.41 -18.23
C GLU A 467 3.62 -26.30 -17.18
N LEU A 468 2.94 -25.19 -17.50
CA LEU A 468 2.70 -24.10 -16.55
C LEU A 468 1.81 -24.53 -15.38
N LYS A 469 0.79 -25.39 -15.62
CA LYS A 469 -0.03 -25.95 -14.53
C LYS A 469 0.82 -26.74 -13.54
N ASP A 470 1.66 -27.64 -14.05
CA ASP A 470 2.51 -28.49 -13.23
C ASP A 470 3.60 -27.69 -12.50
N THR A 471 4.11 -26.60 -13.09
CA THR A 471 4.98 -25.65 -12.37
C THR A 471 4.26 -24.89 -11.26
N ILE A 472 3.10 -24.27 -11.52
CA ILE A 472 2.36 -23.52 -10.48
C ILE A 472 1.96 -24.47 -9.33
N LYS A 473 1.48 -25.67 -9.64
CA LYS A 473 1.11 -26.72 -8.68
C LYS A 473 2.28 -27.16 -7.78
N ARG A 474 3.48 -27.27 -8.36
CA ARG A 474 4.72 -27.72 -7.71
C ARG A 474 5.40 -26.63 -6.87
N LEU A 475 5.47 -25.41 -7.40
CA LEU A 475 6.15 -24.28 -6.77
C LEU A 475 5.25 -23.46 -5.84
N GLN A 476 3.93 -23.46 -6.05
CA GLN A 476 2.95 -22.69 -5.27
C GLN A 476 3.38 -21.23 -5.01
N PRO A 477 3.69 -20.46 -6.08
CA PRO A 477 4.38 -19.18 -5.96
C PRO A 477 3.53 -18.11 -5.23
N GLY A 478 4.21 -17.15 -4.63
CA GLY A 478 3.54 -15.97 -4.05
C GLY A 478 2.95 -15.05 -5.11
N GLY A 479 3.55 -15.01 -6.29
CA GLY A 479 3.06 -14.24 -7.42
C GLY A 479 3.65 -14.66 -8.75
N VAL A 480 3.13 -14.06 -9.81
CA VAL A 480 3.55 -14.28 -11.19
C VAL A 480 3.83 -12.95 -11.87
N LEU A 481 4.86 -12.91 -12.71
CA LEU A 481 5.27 -11.73 -13.47
C LEU A 481 4.85 -11.88 -14.94
N LEU A 482 3.96 -11.00 -15.38
CA LEU A 482 3.54 -10.87 -16.77
C LEU A 482 4.54 -10.00 -17.54
N LEU A 483 5.04 -10.53 -18.64
CA LEU A 483 5.87 -9.83 -19.62
C LEU A 483 5.17 -9.84 -20.99
N SER A 484 5.67 -9.06 -21.95
CA SER A 484 5.03 -8.89 -23.27
C SER A 484 4.84 -10.19 -24.07
N ARG A 485 5.51 -11.29 -23.71
CA ARG A 485 5.30 -12.63 -24.29
C ARG A 485 4.00 -13.29 -23.82
N ASN A 486 3.49 -12.89 -22.66
CA ASN A 486 2.29 -13.43 -22.01
C ASN A 486 1.01 -12.62 -22.36
N ILE A 487 1.16 -11.52 -23.10
CA ILE A 487 0.11 -10.50 -23.34
C ILE A 487 -0.10 -10.37 -24.85
N GLN A 488 -1.30 -10.68 -25.34
CA GLN A 488 -1.67 -10.62 -26.75
C GLN A 488 -2.87 -9.69 -26.97
N ASP A 489 -3.97 -9.92 -26.24
CA ASP A 489 -5.19 -9.14 -26.33
C ASP A 489 -5.96 -9.10 -24.98
N PRO A 490 -6.97 -8.23 -24.81
CA PRO A 490 -7.68 -8.07 -23.54
C PRO A 490 -8.40 -9.32 -23.03
N GLU A 491 -8.88 -10.18 -23.93
CA GLU A 491 -9.67 -11.37 -23.58
C GLU A 491 -8.75 -12.55 -23.27
N GLN A 492 -7.71 -12.77 -24.08
CA GLN A 492 -6.63 -13.70 -23.77
C GLN A 492 -6.01 -13.40 -22.39
N LEU A 493 -5.75 -12.13 -22.09
CA LEU A 493 -5.14 -11.76 -20.81
C LEU A 493 -6.09 -11.96 -19.63
N ARG A 494 -7.38 -11.61 -19.76
CA ARG A 494 -8.41 -11.91 -18.74
C ARG A 494 -8.51 -13.41 -18.45
N GLN A 495 -8.52 -14.24 -19.49
CA GLN A 495 -8.58 -15.69 -19.31
C GLN A 495 -7.31 -16.20 -18.61
N LEU A 496 -6.12 -15.77 -19.04
CA LEU A 496 -4.85 -16.18 -18.43
C LEU A 496 -4.75 -15.81 -16.95
N THR A 497 -5.16 -14.60 -16.56
CA THR A 497 -5.10 -14.15 -15.16
C THR A 497 -6.15 -14.86 -14.29
N ALA A 498 -7.36 -15.09 -14.81
CA ALA A 498 -8.40 -15.87 -14.13
C ALA A 498 -7.97 -17.35 -13.95
N ASP A 499 -7.41 -17.96 -14.99
CA ASP A 499 -6.89 -19.34 -15.00
C ASP A 499 -5.78 -19.52 -13.95
N LEU A 500 -4.80 -18.62 -13.93
CA LEU A 500 -3.69 -18.64 -12.95
C LEU A 500 -4.19 -18.42 -11.51
N GLN A 501 -5.16 -17.52 -11.31
CA GLN A 501 -5.74 -17.25 -10.00
C GLN A 501 -6.55 -18.46 -9.49
N HIS A 502 -7.37 -19.09 -10.34
CA HIS A 502 -8.07 -20.33 -10.01
C HIS A 502 -7.08 -21.42 -9.62
N LEU A 503 -6.05 -21.64 -10.43
CA LEU A 503 -5.06 -22.69 -10.21
C LEU A 503 -4.28 -22.51 -8.90
N SER A 504 -3.93 -21.28 -8.54
CA SER A 504 -3.28 -21.00 -7.26
C SER A 504 -4.19 -21.28 -6.07
N LEU A 505 -5.47 -20.90 -6.17
CA LEU A 505 -6.47 -21.21 -5.13
C LEU A 505 -6.71 -22.73 -5.03
N GLU A 506 -6.75 -23.46 -6.15
CA GLU A 506 -6.90 -24.93 -6.21
C GLU A 506 -5.75 -25.66 -5.49
N TYR A 507 -4.49 -25.22 -5.66
CA TYR A 507 -3.32 -25.95 -5.16
C TYR A 507 -2.69 -25.42 -3.88
N SER A 508 -2.92 -24.16 -3.52
CA SER A 508 -2.31 -23.53 -2.34
C SER A 508 -3.32 -22.90 -1.37
N SER A 509 -4.60 -22.80 -1.75
CA SER A 509 -5.63 -22.00 -1.08
C SER A 509 -5.32 -20.49 -1.00
N LEU A 510 -4.32 -20.00 -1.75
CA LEU A 510 -3.86 -18.61 -1.71
C LEU A 510 -3.99 -17.90 -3.06
N PRO A 511 -4.40 -16.62 -3.08
CA PRO A 511 -4.43 -15.81 -4.30
C PRO A 511 -3.01 -15.44 -4.75
N LEU A 512 -2.78 -15.24 -6.06
CA LEU A 512 -1.51 -14.74 -6.60
C LEU A 512 -1.45 -13.21 -6.56
N PHE A 513 -0.26 -12.69 -6.28
CA PHE A 513 0.10 -11.37 -6.81
C PHE A 513 0.37 -11.51 -8.31
N ILE A 514 -0.49 -10.92 -9.15
CA ILE A 514 -0.35 -10.92 -10.60
C ILE A 514 0.25 -9.57 -10.98
N ALA A 515 1.55 -9.58 -11.32
CA ALA A 515 2.40 -8.41 -11.46
C ALA A 515 2.70 -8.05 -12.92
N VAL A 516 2.86 -6.76 -13.21
CA VAL A 516 3.29 -6.25 -14.53
C VAL A 516 4.09 -4.94 -14.40
N ASP A 517 5.00 -4.65 -15.34
CA ASP A 517 5.61 -3.31 -15.49
C ASP A 517 4.72 -2.38 -16.35
N GLN A 518 3.74 -1.69 -15.75
CA GLN A 518 3.02 -0.61 -16.44
C GLN A 518 3.45 0.74 -15.85
N GLU A 519 4.68 1.15 -16.16
CA GLU A 519 5.24 2.48 -15.82
C GLU A 519 4.70 3.57 -16.76
N GLY A 520 4.28 3.18 -17.96
CA GLY A 520 3.88 4.08 -19.04
C GLY A 520 5.06 4.45 -19.94
N GLY A 521 4.77 5.12 -21.06
CA GLY A 521 5.77 5.44 -22.07
C GLY A 521 6.48 4.19 -22.58
N ALA A 522 7.81 4.21 -22.56
CA ALA A 522 8.67 3.13 -23.06
C ALA A 522 8.53 1.80 -22.29
N ILE A 523 8.06 1.81 -21.04
CA ILE A 523 7.80 0.60 -20.25
C ILE A 523 6.29 0.50 -19.99
N SER A 524 5.59 0.10 -21.06
CA SER A 524 4.21 -0.35 -21.03
C SER A 524 4.20 -1.78 -21.56
N ARG A 525 3.78 -2.78 -20.79
CA ARG A 525 3.67 -4.17 -21.30
C ARG A 525 2.35 -4.44 -22.03
N ILE A 526 1.32 -3.65 -21.71
CA ILE A 526 -0.04 -3.81 -22.24
C ILE A 526 -0.21 -2.84 -23.42
N ASP A 527 0.27 -3.27 -24.59
CA ASP A 527 0.33 -2.43 -25.80
C ASP A 527 -1.06 -2.00 -26.31
N PHE A 528 -2.08 -2.83 -26.12
CA PHE A 528 -3.48 -2.51 -26.45
C PHE A 528 -4.14 -1.54 -25.45
N GLY A 529 -3.52 -1.29 -24.29
CA GLY A 529 -4.08 -0.45 -23.23
C GLY A 529 -4.15 1.02 -23.64
N LYS A 530 -5.11 1.75 -23.07
CA LYS A 530 -5.29 3.19 -23.30
C LYS A 530 -4.35 4.02 -22.43
N GLU A 531 -4.16 3.64 -21.16
CA GLU A 531 -3.38 4.41 -20.20
C GLU A 531 -1.89 3.99 -20.22
N LYS A 532 -1.12 4.74 -21.00
CA LYS A 532 0.33 4.57 -21.21
C LYS A 532 1.10 5.90 -21.02
N THR A 533 0.56 6.81 -20.21
CA THR A 533 1.15 8.12 -19.91
C THR A 533 2.52 7.97 -19.23
N ALA A 534 3.57 8.50 -19.85
CA ALA A 534 4.94 8.37 -19.33
C ALA A 534 5.13 9.24 -18.06
N GLN A 535 5.85 8.74 -17.05
CA GLN A 535 6.06 9.48 -15.81
C GLN A 535 6.69 10.88 -16.05
N ALA A 536 7.62 10.98 -16.99
CA ALA A 536 8.27 12.23 -17.43
C ALA A 536 7.31 13.27 -18.07
N THR A 537 6.04 12.90 -18.32
CA THR A 537 5.00 13.81 -18.84
C THR A 537 3.94 14.19 -17.81
N ILE A 538 4.04 13.65 -16.58
CA ILE A 538 3.16 13.96 -15.46
C ILE A 538 3.60 15.30 -14.85
N GLN A 539 2.68 16.27 -14.79
CA GLN A 539 3.02 17.68 -14.52
C GLN A 539 2.81 18.07 -13.06
N ASP A 540 1.74 17.56 -12.46
CA ASP A 540 1.25 17.92 -11.13
C ASP A 540 0.57 16.72 -10.45
N ALA A 541 0.20 16.87 -9.18
CA ALA A 541 -0.37 15.80 -8.37
C ALA A 541 -1.78 15.37 -8.82
N GLU A 542 -2.59 16.25 -9.42
CA GLU A 542 -3.92 15.88 -9.93
C GLU A 542 -3.77 15.00 -11.17
N HIS A 543 -2.92 15.39 -12.11
CA HIS A 543 -2.54 14.58 -13.26
C HIS A 543 -1.94 13.23 -12.82
N ALA A 544 -1.06 13.23 -11.82
CA ALA A 544 -0.46 12.00 -11.29
C ALA A 544 -1.50 11.02 -10.70
N TYR A 545 -2.46 11.53 -9.92
CA TYR A 545 -3.57 10.75 -9.38
C TYR A 545 -4.46 10.19 -10.50
N GLN A 546 -4.82 11.00 -11.50
CA GLN A 546 -5.65 10.53 -12.61
C GLN A 546 -4.96 9.44 -13.43
N VAL A 547 -3.65 9.54 -13.66
CA VAL A 547 -2.85 8.49 -14.32
C VAL A 547 -2.80 7.22 -13.47
N GLY A 548 -2.60 7.33 -12.16
CA GLY A 548 -2.65 6.19 -11.24
C GLY A 548 -4.01 5.48 -11.26
N ARG A 549 -5.10 6.24 -11.16
CA ARG A 549 -6.48 5.74 -11.22
C ARG A 549 -6.79 5.03 -12.53
N LEU A 550 -6.64 5.72 -13.67
CA LEU A 550 -6.97 5.19 -15.00
C LEU A 550 -6.18 3.91 -15.30
N ARG A 551 -4.92 3.86 -14.87
CA ARG A 551 -4.08 2.67 -15.00
C ARG A 551 -4.57 1.53 -14.12
N ALA A 552 -4.96 1.81 -12.89
CA ALA A 552 -5.47 0.78 -11.99
C ALA A 552 -6.83 0.21 -12.44
N GLU A 553 -7.72 1.05 -12.96
CA GLU A 553 -8.96 0.63 -13.62
C GLU A 553 -8.67 -0.34 -14.79
N GLU A 554 -7.74 0.04 -15.67
CA GLU A 554 -7.37 -0.79 -16.83
C GLU A 554 -6.69 -2.11 -16.41
N LEU A 555 -5.72 -2.08 -15.50
CA LEU A 555 -5.04 -3.27 -14.97
C LEU A 555 -6.01 -4.24 -14.27
N ARG A 556 -6.86 -3.72 -13.39
CA ARG A 556 -7.84 -4.53 -12.64
C ARG A 556 -8.89 -5.17 -13.57
N SER A 557 -9.26 -4.49 -14.66
CA SER A 557 -10.14 -5.05 -15.71
C SER A 557 -9.52 -6.23 -16.50
N LEU A 558 -8.22 -6.44 -16.36
CA LEU A 558 -7.44 -7.51 -17.00
C LEU A 558 -7.00 -8.60 -15.99
N GLY A 559 -7.47 -8.52 -14.74
CA GLY A 559 -7.11 -9.44 -13.65
C GLY A 559 -5.70 -9.26 -13.08
N VAL A 560 -4.99 -8.21 -13.50
CA VAL A 560 -3.73 -7.79 -12.86
C VAL A 560 -4.07 -7.14 -11.51
N ASN A 561 -3.24 -7.37 -10.48
CA ASN A 561 -3.48 -6.85 -9.14
C ASN A 561 -2.27 -6.16 -8.48
N LEU A 562 -1.09 -6.21 -9.11
CA LEU A 562 0.13 -5.54 -8.68
C LEU A 562 0.78 -4.82 -9.88
N ASN A 563 1.04 -3.51 -9.76
CA ASN A 563 1.82 -2.77 -10.75
C ASN A 563 3.22 -2.49 -10.21
N LEU A 564 4.24 -2.84 -11.00
CA LEU A 564 5.63 -2.55 -10.71
C LEU A 564 5.97 -1.08 -11.05
N SER A 565 5.26 -0.15 -10.40
CA SER A 565 5.27 1.29 -10.65
C SER A 565 4.84 2.01 -9.35
N PRO A 566 5.38 3.20 -9.01
CA PRO A 566 6.19 4.11 -9.83
C PRO A 566 7.72 3.98 -9.68
N VAL A 567 8.43 4.53 -10.69
CA VAL A 567 9.90 4.70 -10.67
C VAL A 567 10.25 6.03 -9.99
N LEU A 568 11.03 5.96 -8.91
CA LEU A 568 11.40 7.09 -8.01
C LEU A 568 12.89 7.46 -8.06
N ASP A 569 13.69 6.74 -8.83
CA ASP A 569 15.14 6.94 -8.94
C ASP A 569 15.51 8.40 -9.24
N SER A 570 16.43 8.97 -8.46
CA SER A 570 17.06 10.26 -8.75
C SER A 570 18.06 10.09 -9.91
N THR A 571 17.79 10.71 -11.06
CA THR A 571 18.55 10.48 -12.32
C THR A 571 18.86 11.76 -13.07
N GLU A 572 20.04 11.82 -13.67
CA GLU A 572 20.49 12.87 -14.60
C GLU A 572 20.37 12.42 -16.07
N PRO A 573 20.37 13.34 -17.07
CA PRO A 573 20.08 13.02 -18.48
C PRO A 573 20.96 11.97 -19.17
N GLN A 574 22.16 11.68 -18.64
CA GLN A 574 23.03 10.61 -19.15
C GLN A 574 22.74 9.22 -18.55
N ASP A 575 21.93 9.13 -17.51
CA ASP A 575 21.69 7.89 -16.77
C ASP A 575 20.71 6.98 -17.54
N PHE A 576 20.96 5.67 -17.53
CA PHE A 576 20.18 4.67 -18.29
C PHE A 576 18.67 4.73 -18.02
N LEU A 577 18.28 5.11 -16.80
CA LEU A 577 16.90 5.13 -16.34
C LEU A 577 16.16 6.46 -16.58
N PHE A 578 16.84 7.53 -17.01
CA PHE A 578 16.30 8.90 -17.05
C PHE A 578 14.97 9.05 -17.82
N GLY A 579 14.76 8.26 -18.87
CA GLY A 579 13.52 8.27 -19.66
C GLY A 579 12.30 7.64 -18.95
N ARG A 580 12.47 7.01 -17.79
CA ARG A 580 11.43 6.33 -17.00
C ARG A 580 11.02 7.10 -15.75
N THR A 581 11.84 8.02 -15.26
CA THR A 581 11.58 8.78 -14.03
C THR A 581 10.61 9.94 -14.27
N PHE A 582 10.19 10.62 -13.20
CA PHE A 582 9.32 11.81 -13.31
C PHE A 582 10.04 13.06 -13.85
N GLN A 583 11.37 13.02 -14.04
CA GLN A 583 12.21 14.14 -14.50
C GLN A 583 12.01 15.45 -13.69
N ALA A 584 11.74 15.30 -12.40
CA ALA A 584 11.47 16.37 -11.45
C ALA A 584 12.36 16.27 -10.20
N GLY A 585 12.55 17.39 -9.48
CA GLY A 585 13.34 17.41 -8.25
C GLY A 585 12.72 16.59 -7.12
N SER A 586 13.53 16.11 -6.17
CA SER A 586 13.17 15.02 -5.24
C SER A 586 11.87 15.23 -4.45
N LEU A 587 11.54 16.47 -4.06
CA LEU A 587 10.28 16.81 -3.40
C LEU A 587 9.06 16.75 -4.35
N GLN A 588 9.20 17.21 -5.59
CA GLN A 588 8.14 17.17 -6.59
C GLN A 588 7.91 15.72 -7.04
N THR A 589 8.97 14.97 -7.34
CA THR A 589 8.89 13.52 -7.62
C THR A 589 8.13 12.78 -6.53
N ALA A 590 8.40 13.07 -5.25
CA ALA A 590 7.64 12.47 -4.15
C ALA A 590 6.16 12.92 -4.09
N GLN A 591 5.83 14.17 -4.43
CA GLN A 591 4.43 14.63 -4.50
C GLN A 591 3.65 13.93 -5.63
N LEU A 592 4.25 13.83 -6.82
CA LEU A 592 3.67 13.11 -7.97
C LEU A 592 3.50 11.62 -7.63
N ALA A 593 4.52 11.00 -7.05
CA ALA A 593 4.50 9.60 -6.65
C ALA A 593 3.39 9.29 -5.65
N LYS A 594 3.22 10.09 -4.59
CA LYS A 594 2.15 9.86 -3.60
C LYS A 594 0.76 9.89 -4.22
N ALA A 595 0.51 10.85 -5.10
CA ALA A 595 -0.77 10.98 -5.77
C ALA A 595 -1.03 9.83 -6.76
N PHE A 596 -0.02 9.41 -7.52
CA PHE A 596 -0.08 8.21 -8.37
C PHE A 596 -0.34 6.93 -7.56
N LEU A 597 0.37 6.74 -6.44
CA LEU A 597 0.18 5.62 -5.52
C LEU A 597 -1.25 5.60 -4.94
N GLN A 598 -1.76 6.75 -4.49
CA GLN A 598 -3.13 6.89 -4.00
C GLN A 598 -4.15 6.51 -5.08
N GLY A 599 -3.97 6.99 -6.31
CA GLY A 599 -4.82 6.65 -7.45
C GLY A 599 -4.84 5.15 -7.77
N GLN A 600 -3.71 4.45 -7.62
CA GLN A 600 -3.70 2.99 -7.79
C GLN A 600 -4.37 2.25 -6.62
N LYS A 601 -4.10 2.68 -5.38
CA LYS A 601 -4.57 2.06 -4.14
C LYS A 601 -6.09 2.13 -3.99
N GLU A 602 -6.69 3.29 -4.23
CA GLU A 602 -8.14 3.51 -4.17
C GLU A 602 -8.92 2.64 -5.18
N TYR A 603 -8.29 2.28 -6.30
CA TYR A 603 -8.92 1.55 -7.41
C TYR A 603 -8.56 0.06 -7.44
N GLY A 604 -7.79 -0.41 -6.45
CA GLY A 604 -7.54 -1.84 -6.22
C GLY A 604 -6.36 -2.41 -7.00
N ILE A 605 -5.25 -1.67 -7.09
CA ILE A 605 -3.94 -2.18 -7.53
C ILE A 605 -2.89 -1.91 -6.44
N LEU A 606 -2.21 -2.99 -6.03
CA LEU A 606 -1.02 -2.93 -5.19
C LEU A 606 0.12 -2.24 -5.94
N SER A 607 0.92 -1.44 -5.24
CA SER A 607 1.93 -0.58 -5.86
C SER A 607 3.36 -0.89 -5.40
N THR A 608 4.31 -0.80 -6.33
CA THR A 608 5.74 -0.99 -6.05
C THR A 608 6.53 0.28 -6.30
N ALA A 609 7.01 0.91 -5.22
CA ALA A 609 8.03 1.93 -5.33
C ALA A 609 9.37 1.28 -5.76
N LYS A 610 9.98 1.76 -6.84
CA LYS A 610 11.25 1.20 -7.37
C LYS A 610 12.19 2.27 -7.92
N HIS A 611 13.49 2.05 -8.04
CA HIS A 611 14.28 0.88 -7.63
C HIS A 611 15.21 1.31 -6.48
N PHE A 612 14.95 0.87 -5.25
CA PHE A 612 15.67 1.38 -4.09
C PHE A 612 17.13 0.84 -4.03
N PRO A 613 18.14 1.65 -3.67
CA PRO A 613 18.10 3.08 -3.39
C PRO A 613 18.16 3.99 -4.63
N GLY A 614 18.61 3.49 -5.79
CA GLY A 614 18.48 4.19 -7.08
C GLY A 614 19.58 3.86 -8.10
N TYR A 615 19.20 3.65 -9.35
CA TYR A 615 20.10 3.48 -10.50
C TYR A 615 20.72 4.81 -11.02
N GLY A 616 20.67 5.88 -10.22
CA GLY A 616 21.25 7.19 -10.53
C GLY A 616 22.77 7.15 -10.71
N GLY A 617 23.30 7.95 -11.64
CA GLY A 617 24.73 7.96 -12.01
C GLY A 617 25.19 6.78 -12.87
N ILE A 618 24.31 5.84 -13.25
CA ILE A 618 24.64 4.66 -14.04
C ILE A 618 24.21 4.87 -15.49
N ALA A 619 25.16 5.26 -16.35
CA ALA A 619 24.94 5.59 -17.77
C ALA A 619 24.85 4.38 -18.73
N PHE A 620 24.93 3.14 -18.21
CA PHE A 620 24.83 1.90 -18.99
C PHE A 620 23.74 0.99 -18.42
N ASN A 621 23.26 0.01 -19.19
CA ASN A 621 22.25 -0.93 -18.72
C ASN A 621 22.82 -1.86 -17.62
N PRO A 622 22.32 -1.81 -16.37
CA PRO A 622 22.85 -2.58 -15.24
C PRO A 622 22.33 -4.04 -15.20
N GLU A 623 21.29 -4.37 -15.97
CA GLU A 623 20.77 -5.74 -16.14
C GLU A 623 21.77 -6.61 -16.90
N ARG A 624 22.60 -6.00 -17.76
CA ARG A 624 23.60 -6.67 -18.62
C ARG A 624 25.00 -6.73 -18.02
N THR A 625 25.33 -5.84 -17.09
CA THR A 625 26.66 -5.74 -16.48
C THR A 625 26.50 -5.21 -15.07
N LEU A 626 27.02 -5.93 -14.08
CA LEU A 626 26.82 -5.58 -12.67
C LEU A 626 27.44 -4.22 -12.36
N ALA A 627 26.60 -3.26 -11.97
CA ALA A 627 27.06 -1.93 -11.62
C ALA A 627 27.67 -1.92 -10.21
N ALA A 628 28.87 -1.36 -10.10
CA ALA A 628 29.51 -1.05 -8.83
C ALA A 628 29.88 0.44 -8.82
N VAL A 629 29.33 1.19 -7.88
CA VAL A 629 29.50 2.64 -7.73
C VAL A 629 30.05 2.96 -6.35
N GLN A 630 30.79 4.06 -6.21
CA GLN A 630 31.40 4.45 -4.94
C GLN A 630 30.36 5.04 -3.97
N ASP A 631 29.54 5.95 -4.47
CA ASP A 631 28.65 6.80 -3.67
C ASP A 631 27.24 6.21 -3.57
N PHE A 632 26.49 6.64 -2.55
CA PHE A 632 25.10 6.26 -2.34
C PHE A 632 24.18 7.31 -2.99
N PRO A 633 23.12 6.93 -3.71
CA PRO A 633 22.30 7.87 -4.47
C PRO A 633 21.37 8.70 -3.57
N ASP A 634 20.77 9.78 -4.12
CA ASP A 634 19.75 10.54 -3.40
C ASP A 634 18.46 9.72 -3.24
N ILE A 635 18.28 9.13 -2.05
CA ILE A 635 17.07 8.41 -1.66
C ILE A 635 15.91 9.35 -1.24
N SER A 636 16.09 10.67 -1.23
CA SER A 636 15.04 11.61 -0.80
C SER A 636 13.66 11.39 -1.45
N PRO A 637 13.54 11.06 -2.76
CA PRO A 637 12.24 10.76 -3.35
C PRO A 637 11.53 9.60 -2.64
N PHE A 638 12.26 8.52 -2.33
CA PHE A 638 11.73 7.37 -1.59
C PHE A 638 11.36 7.77 -0.16
N VAL A 639 12.29 8.40 0.59
CA VAL A 639 12.08 8.81 1.99
C VAL A 639 10.82 9.64 2.15
N PHE A 640 10.61 10.61 1.25
CA PHE A 640 9.38 11.41 1.27
C PHE A 640 8.16 10.60 0.83
N THR A 641 8.27 9.74 -0.19
CA THR A 641 7.14 8.95 -0.73
C THR A 641 6.62 7.88 0.22
N LEU A 642 7.46 7.26 1.06
CA LEU A 642 7.07 6.15 1.95
C LEU A 642 5.88 6.47 2.87
N SER A 643 5.58 7.75 3.14
CA SER A 643 4.37 8.14 3.90
C SER A 643 3.04 7.99 3.15
N ALA A 644 3.03 7.47 1.93
CA ALA A 644 1.82 6.98 1.24
C ALA A 644 1.68 5.44 1.33
N GLU A 645 2.57 4.78 2.09
CA GLU A 645 2.51 3.36 2.43
C GLU A 645 2.37 2.46 1.18
N PRO A 646 3.31 2.54 0.20
CA PRO A 646 3.34 1.62 -0.93
C PRO A 646 3.55 0.20 -0.43
N GLU A 647 2.79 -0.76 -0.97
CA GLU A 647 2.75 -2.11 -0.42
C GLU A 647 4.03 -2.91 -0.72
N PHE A 648 4.75 -2.52 -1.77
CA PHE A 648 6.04 -3.09 -2.17
C PHE A 648 7.12 -2.01 -2.33
N LEU A 649 8.36 -2.37 -1.97
CA LEU A 649 9.58 -1.65 -2.32
C LEU A 649 10.52 -2.62 -3.05
N LEU A 650 10.83 -2.33 -4.31
CA LEU A 650 11.69 -3.17 -5.15
C LEU A 650 13.14 -2.65 -5.11
N LEU A 651 14.08 -3.56 -4.85
CA LEU A 651 15.50 -3.24 -4.63
C LEU A 651 16.35 -3.44 -5.87
N SER A 652 17.15 -2.42 -6.20
CA SER A 652 18.15 -2.43 -7.28
C SER A 652 19.28 -3.44 -7.07
N ASN A 653 19.79 -3.98 -8.18
CA ASN A 653 20.90 -4.95 -8.20
C ASN A 653 22.25 -4.25 -8.43
N VAL A 654 22.59 -3.28 -7.57
CA VAL A 654 23.80 -2.44 -7.66
C VAL A 654 24.66 -2.58 -6.39
N ILE A 655 25.98 -2.63 -6.55
CA ILE A 655 26.95 -2.56 -5.44
C ILE A 655 27.25 -1.09 -5.14
N TYR A 656 26.96 -0.62 -3.92
CA TYR A 656 27.27 0.73 -3.45
C TYR A 656 28.41 0.66 -2.42
N ALA A 657 29.63 0.99 -2.82
CA ALA A 657 30.84 0.67 -2.05
C ALA A 657 30.97 1.44 -0.72
N SER A 658 30.33 2.60 -0.60
CA SER A 658 30.17 3.36 0.66
C SER A 658 29.33 2.62 1.71
N LEU A 659 28.41 1.75 1.29
CA LEU A 659 27.54 0.96 2.17
C LEU A 659 28.08 -0.47 2.34
N ASP A 660 28.20 -1.22 1.25
CA ASP A 660 28.64 -2.62 1.25
C ASP A 660 29.43 -2.95 -0.03
N PRO A 661 30.77 -2.96 0.00
CA PRO A 661 31.61 -3.05 -1.20
C PRO A 661 31.70 -4.46 -1.81
N THR A 662 31.04 -5.47 -1.25
CA THR A 662 31.13 -6.87 -1.72
C THR A 662 29.81 -7.46 -2.23
N ARG A 663 28.68 -6.75 -2.07
CA ARG A 663 27.34 -7.27 -2.36
C ARG A 663 26.44 -6.24 -3.05
N PRO A 664 25.57 -6.67 -3.99
CA PRO A 664 24.46 -5.85 -4.46
C PRO A 664 23.56 -5.44 -3.29
N PHE A 665 22.90 -4.29 -3.39
CA PHE A 665 22.03 -3.77 -2.33
C PHE A 665 20.95 -4.77 -1.90
N SER A 666 20.33 -5.44 -2.88
CA SER A 666 19.35 -6.52 -2.69
C SER A 666 19.88 -7.70 -1.86
N PHE A 667 21.20 -7.90 -1.76
CA PHE A 667 21.85 -8.97 -1.00
C PHE A 667 22.51 -8.46 0.30
N SER A 668 22.46 -7.16 0.59
CA SER A 668 23.19 -6.57 1.71
C SER A 668 22.32 -6.45 2.97
N PRO A 669 22.67 -7.12 4.09
CA PRO A 669 21.98 -6.93 5.36
C PRO A 669 22.05 -5.48 5.87
N LYS A 670 23.06 -4.70 5.47
CA LYS A 670 23.13 -3.26 5.77
C LYS A 670 22.07 -2.48 4.99
N GLY A 671 21.90 -2.80 3.71
CA GLY A 671 20.87 -2.19 2.86
C GLY A 671 19.45 -2.50 3.36
N ILE A 672 19.18 -3.76 3.70
CA ILE A 672 17.89 -4.14 4.29
C ILE A 672 17.71 -3.50 5.68
N SER A 673 18.76 -3.45 6.51
CA SER A 673 18.70 -2.78 7.82
C SER A 673 18.34 -1.30 7.69
N LEU A 674 18.85 -0.59 6.68
CA LEU A 674 18.49 0.79 6.40
C LEU A 674 17.02 0.93 5.98
N VAL A 675 16.53 0.04 5.12
CA VAL A 675 15.10 0.02 4.73
C VAL A 675 14.18 -0.28 5.92
N ARG A 676 14.55 -1.23 6.80
CA ARG A 676 13.71 -1.69 7.91
C ARG A 676 13.80 -0.88 9.19
N THR A 677 14.99 -0.33 9.50
CA THR A 677 15.26 0.36 10.77
C THR A 677 15.22 1.87 10.57
N ASP A 678 16.02 2.39 9.63
CA ASP A 678 16.21 3.84 9.47
C ASP A 678 15.03 4.47 8.72
N LEU A 679 14.48 3.76 7.72
CA LEU A 679 13.29 4.18 6.97
C LEU A 679 11.97 3.57 7.49
N ASN A 680 12.03 2.66 8.47
CA ASN A 680 10.88 1.99 9.08
C ASN A 680 9.87 1.40 8.06
N PHE A 681 10.33 0.94 6.89
CA PHE A 681 9.42 0.44 5.86
C PHE A 681 8.79 -0.89 6.28
N GLN A 682 7.45 -0.99 6.25
CA GLN A 682 6.71 -2.18 6.68
C GLN A 682 6.09 -3.02 5.55
N GLY A 683 6.09 -2.55 4.30
CA GLY A 683 5.63 -3.36 3.17
C GLY A 683 6.57 -4.52 2.80
N ILE A 684 6.28 -5.16 1.67
CA ILE A 684 7.07 -6.25 1.12
C ILE A 684 8.34 -5.70 0.48
N ILE A 685 9.50 -6.23 0.88
CA ILE A 685 10.74 -5.99 0.15
C ILE A 685 10.84 -7.04 -0.96
N LEU A 686 10.85 -6.56 -2.20
CA LEU A 686 10.93 -7.35 -3.44
C LEU A 686 12.33 -7.15 -4.06
N THR A 687 12.94 -8.19 -4.61
CA THR A 687 14.15 -8.01 -5.44
C THR A 687 13.76 -7.52 -6.83
N ASP A 688 14.64 -6.74 -7.48
CA ASP A 688 14.70 -6.71 -8.94
C ASP A 688 15.06 -8.12 -9.48
N ASP A 689 14.88 -8.36 -10.78
CA ASP A 689 14.95 -9.71 -11.37
C ASP A 689 16.33 -10.38 -11.16
N LEU A 690 16.33 -11.50 -10.44
CA LEU A 690 17.54 -12.27 -10.13
C LEU A 690 18.04 -13.09 -11.34
N THR A 691 17.28 -13.12 -12.44
CA THR A 691 17.70 -13.70 -13.72
C THR A 691 18.36 -12.70 -14.67
N GLN A 692 18.60 -11.46 -14.22
CA GLN A 692 19.43 -10.49 -14.93
C GLN A 692 20.83 -11.08 -15.24
N PRO A 693 21.33 -10.99 -16.49
CA PRO A 693 22.69 -11.42 -16.85
C PRO A 693 23.81 -10.82 -16.00
N SER A 694 23.63 -9.60 -15.46
CA SER A 694 24.56 -8.99 -14.51
C SER A 694 24.77 -9.83 -13.25
N LEU A 695 23.72 -10.48 -12.76
CA LEU A 695 23.76 -11.35 -11.59
C LEU A 695 24.17 -12.78 -11.97
N LEU A 696 23.56 -13.37 -12.99
CA LEU A 696 23.83 -14.75 -13.43
C LEU A 696 25.29 -14.99 -13.87
N ASN A 697 26.00 -13.96 -14.33
CA ASN A 697 27.41 -14.05 -14.69
C ASN A 697 28.38 -13.89 -13.50
N ASN A 698 27.90 -13.50 -12.31
CA ASN A 698 28.74 -13.16 -11.15
C ASN A 698 28.45 -14.01 -9.90
N TYR A 699 27.27 -14.64 -9.80
CA TYR A 699 26.85 -15.43 -8.64
C TYR A 699 26.21 -16.76 -9.06
N ASP A 700 26.42 -17.81 -8.27
CA ASP A 700 25.68 -19.07 -8.44
C ASP A 700 24.24 -18.96 -7.93
N LEU A 701 23.38 -19.89 -8.36
CA LEU A 701 21.95 -19.83 -8.06
C LEU A 701 21.62 -20.05 -6.57
N GLN A 702 22.47 -20.74 -5.81
CA GLN A 702 22.30 -20.88 -4.36
C GLN A 702 22.50 -19.54 -3.67
N THR A 703 23.55 -18.80 -4.08
CA THR A 703 23.86 -17.45 -3.64
C THR A 703 22.73 -16.48 -4.02
N LEU A 704 22.24 -16.53 -5.27
CA LEU A 704 21.15 -15.67 -5.74
C LEU A 704 19.84 -15.91 -4.99
N ALA A 705 19.48 -17.16 -4.71
CA ALA A 705 18.25 -17.47 -4.02
C ALA A 705 18.32 -17.18 -2.51
N ALA A 706 19.42 -17.57 -1.84
CA ALA A 706 19.52 -17.46 -0.38
C ALA A 706 19.94 -16.06 0.11
N SER A 707 20.82 -15.35 -0.60
CA SER A 707 21.40 -14.09 -0.08
C SER A 707 20.38 -12.98 0.19
N PRO A 708 19.37 -12.72 -0.66
CA PRO A 708 18.36 -11.69 -0.38
C PRO A 708 17.49 -12.04 0.83
N LEU A 709 17.09 -13.32 0.95
CA LEU A 709 16.32 -13.82 2.11
C LEU A 709 17.15 -13.73 3.40
N MET A 710 18.44 -14.09 3.36
CA MET A 710 19.36 -13.95 4.50
C MET A 710 19.61 -12.48 4.88
N ALA A 711 19.56 -11.56 3.91
CA ALA A 711 19.61 -10.12 4.18
C ALA A 711 18.30 -9.58 4.75
N GLY A 712 17.15 -10.21 4.46
CA GLY A 712 15.81 -9.83 4.95
C GLY A 712 14.88 -9.20 3.89
N ALA A 713 15.17 -9.40 2.60
CA ALA A 713 14.16 -9.27 1.56
C ALA A 713 13.08 -10.35 1.74
N ASN A 714 11.84 -10.12 1.29
CA ASN A 714 10.73 -11.05 1.49
C ASN A 714 10.37 -11.85 0.25
N MET A 715 10.49 -11.25 -0.94
CA MET A 715 10.03 -11.84 -2.18
C MET A 715 11.12 -11.73 -3.25
N LEU A 716 11.39 -12.85 -3.92
CA LEU A 716 12.41 -12.99 -4.94
C LEU A 716 11.77 -12.98 -6.32
N MET A 717 12.21 -12.07 -7.19
CA MET A 717 11.78 -12.03 -8.58
C MET A 717 12.69 -12.89 -9.45
N PHE A 718 12.10 -13.83 -10.18
CA PHE A 718 12.77 -14.61 -11.23
C PHE A 718 11.93 -14.55 -12.51
N SER A 719 12.34 -13.76 -13.51
CA SER A 719 11.55 -13.60 -14.75
C SER A 719 11.58 -14.83 -15.69
N SER A 720 12.37 -15.85 -15.34
CA SER A 720 12.45 -17.15 -16.01
C SER A 720 12.08 -18.31 -15.08
N GLU A 721 11.12 -19.11 -15.54
CA GLU A 721 10.55 -20.28 -14.86
C GLU A 721 11.59 -21.36 -14.52
N GLU A 722 12.59 -21.55 -15.39
CA GLU A 722 13.66 -22.51 -15.20
C GLU A 722 14.53 -22.14 -13.99
N TYR A 723 14.87 -20.86 -13.86
CA TYR A 723 15.63 -20.36 -12.72
C TYR A 723 14.79 -20.31 -11.44
N ALA A 724 13.51 -19.92 -11.52
CA ALA A 724 12.59 -19.99 -10.39
C ALA A 724 12.46 -21.43 -9.84
N THR A 725 12.32 -22.41 -10.74
CA THR A 725 12.29 -23.85 -10.42
C THR A 725 13.54 -24.27 -9.66
N LYS A 726 14.72 -24.01 -10.24
CA LYS A 726 16.00 -24.41 -9.65
C LYS A 726 16.33 -23.64 -8.36
N ALA A 727 15.84 -22.39 -8.22
CA ALA A 727 15.96 -21.60 -7.00
C ALA A 727 15.09 -22.17 -5.87
N HIS A 728 13.85 -22.58 -6.16
CA HIS A 728 12.99 -23.27 -5.19
C HIS A 728 13.62 -24.59 -4.70
N GLU A 729 14.19 -25.39 -5.61
CA GLU A 729 14.90 -26.63 -5.28
C GLU A 729 16.13 -26.35 -4.40
N ALA A 730 16.95 -25.34 -4.75
CA ALA A 730 18.10 -24.90 -3.95
C ALA A 730 17.69 -24.42 -2.56
N LEU A 731 16.65 -23.59 -2.45
CA LEU A 731 16.14 -23.10 -1.16
C LEU A 731 15.51 -24.22 -0.32
N THR A 732 14.86 -25.21 -0.94
CA THR A 732 14.35 -26.40 -0.25
C THR A 732 15.49 -27.16 0.44
N GLN A 733 16.61 -27.36 -0.26
CA GLN A 733 17.80 -27.97 0.32
C GLN A 733 18.39 -27.08 1.43
N LEU A 734 18.62 -25.79 1.16
CA LEU A 734 19.30 -24.89 2.09
C LEU A 734 18.48 -24.63 3.37
N ALA A 735 17.17 -24.37 3.27
CA ALA A 735 16.29 -24.17 4.44
C ALA A 735 16.04 -25.46 5.24
N SER A 736 16.38 -26.64 4.72
CA SER A 736 16.42 -27.88 5.51
C SER A 736 17.69 -28.01 6.37
N GLN A 737 18.71 -27.17 6.13
CA GLN A 737 20.04 -27.24 6.74
C GLN A 737 20.39 -25.98 7.56
N ASP A 738 19.93 -24.80 7.12
CA ASP A 738 20.08 -23.52 7.82
C ASP A 738 18.73 -23.06 8.41
N SER A 739 18.64 -23.12 9.75
CA SER A 739 17.45 -22.67 10.50
C SER A 739 17.23 -21.16 10.45
N SER A 740 18.25 -20.36 10.14
CA SER A 740 18.15 -18.91 9.98
C SER A 740 17.51 -18.56 8.65
N LEU A 741 17.98 -19.20 7.56
CA LEU A 741 17.34 -19.06 6.23
C LEU A 741 15.88 -19.51 6.30
N ARG A 742 15.63 -20.67 6.92
CA ARG A 742 14.28 -21.18 7.13
C ARG A 742 13.40 -20.17 7.87
N LYS A 743 13.89 -19.62 8.98
CA LYS A 743 13.16 -18.60 9.75
C LYS A 743 12.84 -17.37 8.90
N ASN A 744 13.81 -16.86 8.14
CA ASN A 744 13.61 -15.70 7.28
C ASN A 744 12.59 -15.95 6.16
N VAL A 745 12.52 -17.18 5.63
CA VAL A 745 11.47 -17.63 4.70
C VAL A 745 10.10 -17.65 5.39
N GLU A 746 9.98 -18.27 6.57
CA GLU A 746 8.72 -18.38 7.32
C GLU A 746 8.19 -16.99 7.75
N GLU A 747 9.05 -16.10 8.26
CA GLU A 747 8.69 -14.71 8.60
C GLU A 747 8.31 -13.87 7.36
N SER A 748 8.96 -14.09 6.22
CA SER A 748 8.67 -13.39 4.97
C SER A 748 7.36 -13.85 4.35
N ALA A 749 7.11 -15.16 4.31
CA ALA A 749 5.86 -15.74 3.85
C ALA A 749 4.68 -15.29 4.73
N ALA A 750 4.87 -15.19 6.06
CA ALA A 750 3.87 -14.62 6.95
C ALA A 750 3.52 -13.15 6.64
N ARG A 751 4.52 -12.31 6.32
CA ARG A 751 4.25 -10.92 5.88
C ARG A 751 3.52 -10.86 4.53
N ILE A 752 3.86 -11.75 3.61
CA ILE A 752 3.19 -11.90 2.30
C ILE A 752 1.73 -12.34 2.49
N LEU A 753 1.46 -13.30 3.38
CA LEU A 753 0.10 -13.72 3.74
C LEU A 753 -0.72 -12.57 4.36
N GLN A 754 -0.11 -11.77 5.24
CA GLN A 754 -0.82 -10.65 5.88
C GLN A 754 -1.26 -9.61 4.84
N LEU A 755 -0.38 -9.21 3.91
CA LEU A 755 -0.76 -8.32 2.80
C LEU A 755 -1.83 -8.96 1.90
N LYS A 756 -1.76 -10.27 1.63
CA LYS A 756 -2.82 -10.97 0.87
C LYS A 756 -4.15 -10.97 1.62
N LYS A 757 -4.15 -11.12 2.95
CA LYS A 757 -5.35 -11.04 3.79
C LYS A 757 -5.96 -9.64 3.70
N GLU A 758 -5.17 -8.61 3.90
CA GLU A 758 -5.58 -7.20 3.80
C GLU A 758 -6.18 -6.90 2.42
N PHE A 759 -5.47 -7.22 1.34
CA PHE A 759 -5.88 -6.85 -0.02
C PHE A 759 -7.03 -7.70 -0.59
N PHE A 760 -6.99 -9.03 -0.47
CA PHE A 760 -7.98 -9.92 -1.11
C PHE A 760 -9.20 -10.24 -0.24
N PHE A 761 -9.10 -10.08 1.08
CA PHE A 761 -10.17 -10.49 2.01
C PHE A 761 -10.65 -9.38 2.97
N VAL A 762 -9.92 -8.27 3.14
CA VAL A 762 -10.35 -7.15 4.00
C VAL A 762 -10.74 -5.90 3.22
N GLY A 763 -10.15 -5.67 2.04
CA GLY A 763 -10.33 -4.45 1.25
C GLY A 763 -11.74 -4.20 0.70
N GLU A 764 -12.41 -3.17 1.25
CA GLU A 764 -13.53 -2.50 0.55
C GLU A 764 -12.96 -1.66 -0.60
N PHE A 765 -12.98 -2.21 -1.82
CA PHE A 765 -12.79 -1.40 -3.02
C PHE A 765 -14.14 -0.81 -3.45
N PRO A 766 -14.21 0.49 -3.80
CA PRO A 766 -15.44 1.08 -4.30
C PRO A 766 -15.95 0.30 -5.52
N ALA A 767 -17.26 0.03 -5.53
CA ALA A 767 -17.91 -0.59 -6.68
C ALA A 767 -17.75 0.32 -7.90
N SER A 768 -17.28 -0.25 -9.01
CA SER A 768 -17.09 0.50 -10.26
C SER A 768 -18.45 1.05 -10.75
N PRO A 769 -18.59 2.35 -11.02
CA PRO A 769 -19.83 2.90 -11.56
C PRO A 769 -20.13 2.28 -12.94
N GLU A 770 -21.33 1.71 -13.11
CA GLU A 770 -21.80 1.04 -14.33
C GLU A 770 -22.08 2.02 -15.50
N HIS A 771 -21.09 2.84 -15.90
CA HIS A 771 -21.29 3.93 -16.88
C HIS A 771 -20.09 4.11 -17.85
N LEU A 772 -19.47 3.01 -18.29
CA LEU A 772 -18.49 3.02 -19.40
C LEU A 772 -18.83 2.02 -20.53
N SER A 773 -20.08 2.09 -21.00
CA SER A 773 -20.37 1.87 -22.42
C SER A 773 -20.87 3.20 -23.03
N GLN A 774 -20.60 3.40 -24.33
CA GLN A 774 -20.88 4.65 -25.08
C GLN A 774 -19.96 5.86 -24.81
N LYS A 775 -18.70 5.79 -25.26
CA LYS A 775 -18.26 6.58 -26.44
C LYS A 775 -16.92 6.12 -27.01
#